data_AF-A0A927UQE8-F1
#
_entry.id   AF-A0A927UQE8-F1
#
_cell.length_a   1.000
_cell.length_b   1.000
_cell.length_c   1.000
_cell.angle_alpha   90.00
_cell.angle_beta   90.00
_cell.angle_gamma   90.00
#
_symmetry.space_group_name_H-M   'P 1'
#
loop_
_entity.id
_entity.type
_entity.pdbx_description
1 polymer ?
#
loop_
_entity_poly.entity_id
_entity_poly.type
_entity_poly.pdbx_seq_one_letter_code
_entity_poly.pdbx_strand_id
1 'polypeptide(L)'
;MKKIKVMKKLCNVVLVVSLVLGSIMYTPKATKAADATLLSTYGKTFGYSGTCINSWQLNDWNTLNQIKQQYNSITLENEMKPDSLLGGWGANLISVQEARNLGYYIPANYKESNVPRINFGTIDDVMKKCHENGLKMRAHTLVWHAQTPDWFFKNGYSGWNGYVDQNTMYARMEMYIKSVINHVHKSQYGSVVYAWDVVNEYFHAENTGWLVIYGDVNIYPEFVKRAFTYAHEALVSLGIRDSVGLFYNDFNTYIEVNKIIPMINFVNRNGKVCDGVGMQSHVASHYPSVDLYTQTIESFLNAGFEVQITEFDCTNKSDEELNNYMGALMQRLLEMKAAGGNITGITYWGVGDDRSWRGDGRPLLFSSLGNPKPAYYRVMSVYDEFVKKNPNINNNNNSKPNNNIGNQNTPVADAILNGGFEDGTQEWKTNGNPTLGLAYYTVANGKLALKVSDRKNTGDGPMQDITGCLFAGNTYNISAKIQYKEDVSDPASMHYPANKQFIISIIYGDGTIQNMVSTIANKGQWATLSGTYTVPKKADLSSVKIFIETPWLQNPNASQDLMTFYVDDVSITFNNGPVKEGIANKNDNPTNNNGGDGSYNGGSSKEVYLIKKYTYQIISEENKTVAVTGLTKKKAKKIRIKNAVNINGQIYKVVKVKASAFKKCKKAKKVIIGKNVTSIGKKAFFKCKKIKNISISSTITSIDKTAFGKVSKKAKVKLPNGKVVRLSKYLKKKK
;
A
#
# COMPACT_ATOMS: atom_id res chain seq x y z
N MET A 1 46.05 65.73 -37.33
CA MET A 1 45.52 64.53 -36.62
C MET A 1 44.84 64.88 -35.27
N LYS A 2 43.66 65.55 -35.26
CA LYS A 2 42.94 65.87 -33.99
C LYS A 2 41.45 65.48 -33.94
N LYS A 3 40.77 65.20 -35.06
CA LYS A 3 39.33 64.83 -35.06
C LYS A 3 39.00 63.34 -34.79
N ILE A 4 39.97 62.42 -34.85
CA ILE A 4 39.73 60.97 -34.70
C ILE A 4 39.81 60.47 -33.23
N LYS A 5 40.47 61.21 -32.32
CA LYS A 5 40.60 60.81 -30.90
C LYS A 5 39.39 61.13 -30.02
N VAL A 6 38.48 62.02 -30.44
CA VAL A 6 37.31 62.41 -29.62
C VAL A 6 36.17 61.38 -29.74
N MET A 7 35.92 60.86 -30.94
CA MET A 7 34.79 59.94 -31.19
C MET A 7 34.92 58.59 -30.46
N LYS A 8 36.15 58.09 -30.23
CA LYS A 8 36.39 56.89 -29.42
C LYS A 8 36.19 57.08 -27.91
N LYS A 9 36.17 58.33 -27.39
CA LYS A 9 35.90 58.59 -25.98
C LYS A 9 34.40 58.75 -25.67
N LEU A 10 33.59 59.24 -26.61
CA LEU A 10 32.13 59.32 -26.42
C LEU A 10 31.46 57.94 -26.40
N CYS A 11 31.80 57.04 -27.34
CA CYS A 11 31.14 55.73 -27.40
C CYS A 11 31.35 54.88 -26.13
N ASN A 12 32.51 54.98 -25.47
CA ASN A 12 32.75 54.24 -24.22
C ASN A 12 32.02 54.84 -23.01
N VAL A 13 31.74 56.15 -22.99
CA VAL A 13 30.95 56.76 -21.90
C VAL A 13 29.45 56.43 -22.08
N VAL A 14 28.93 56.46 -23.30
CA VAL A 14 27.53 56.11 -23.57
C VAL A 14 27.24 54.62 -23.34
N LEU A 15 28.17 53.70 -23.64
CA LEU A 15 27.98 52.29 -23.31
C LEU A 15 27.99 52.03 -21.79
N VAL A 16 28.88 52.69 -21.03
CA VAL A 16 28.98 52.50 -19.58
C VAL A 16 27.77 53.10 -18.85
N VAL A 17 27.27 54.27 -19.27
CA VAL A 17 26.05 54.85 -18.68
C VAL A 17 24.80 54.03 -19.03
N SER A 18 24.72 53.46 -20.24
CA SER A 18 23.62 52.56 -20.64
C SER A 18 23.62 51.23 -19.87
N LEU A 19 24.78 50.69 -19.49
CA LEU A 19 24.89 49.46 -18.71
C LEU A 19 24.60 49.65 -17.20
N VAL A 20 24.74 50.88 -16.69
CA VAL A 20 24.46 51.23 -15.28
C VAL A 20 23.00 51.64 -15.06
N LEU A 21 22.27 52.07 -16.09
CA LEU A 21 20.83 52.40 -16.00
C LEU A 21 19.88 51.25 -16.36
N GLY A 22 20.37 50.17 -16.98
CA GLY A 22 19.57 48.98 -17.32
C GLY A 22 19.49 47.91 -16.23
N SER A 23 20.11 48.12 -15.06
CA SER A 23 20.23 47.13 -13.98
C SER A 23 19.69 47.60 -12.63
N ILE A 24 18.80 48.60 -12.61
CA ILE A 24 17.73 48.63 -11.61
C ILE A 24 16.74 47.51 -11.97
N MET A 25 17.18 46.26 -11.77
CA MET A 25 16.22 45.22 -11.44
C MET A 25 15.44 45.74 -10.25
N TYR A 26 14.12 45.78 -10.39
CA TYR A 26 13.23 45.76 -9.24
C TYR A 26 13.44 44.40 -8.57
N THR A 27 14.56 44.27 -7.84
CA THR A 27 14.59 43.38 -6.69
C THR A 27 13.37 43.79 -5.89
N PRO A 28 12.42 42.89 -5.62
CA PRO A 28 11.47 43.15 -4.56
C PRO A 28 12.38 43.42 -3.37
N LYS A 29 12.40 44.68 -2.89
CA LYS A 29 13.01 45.00 -1.61
C LYS A 29 12.48 43.92 -0.68
N ALA A 30 13.37 43.11 -0.12
CA ALA A 30 12.96 42.00 0.72
C ALA A 30 12.18 42.62 1.88
N THR A 31 10.85 42.67 1.71
CA THR A 31 9.91 42.85 2.80
C THR A 31 10.35 41.80 3.77
N LYS A 32 10.79 42.22 4.97
CA LYS A 32 11.13 41.32 6.07
C LYS A 32 10.19 40.14 5.93
N ALA A 33 10.73 38.95 5.68
CA ALA A 33 9.91 37.75 5.81
C ALA A 33 9.25 37.91 7.18
N ALA A 34 7.92 37.86 7.22
CA ALA A 34 7.21 37.99 8.48
C ALA A 34 7.82 36.99 9.47
N ASP A 35 7.72 37.24 10.78
CA ASP A 35 8.33 36.40 11.82
C ASP A 35 7.74 34.94 11.89
N ALA A 36 7.07 34.53 10.82
CA ALA A 36 6.60 33.21 10.47
C ALA A 36 7.75 32.24 10.16
N THR A 37 7.70 31.08 10.79
CA THR A 37 8.58 29.92 10.58
C THR A 37 7.72 28.70 10.25
N LEU A 38 8.33 27.57 9.87
CA LEU A 38 7.60 26.32 9.69
C LEU A 38 6.81 25.93 10.97
N LEU A 39 7.30 26.30 12.16
CA LEU A 39 6.63 26.07 13.44
C LEU A 39 5.39 26.94 13.61
N SER A 40 5.50 28.27 13.43
CA SER A 40 4.36 29.18 13.64
C SER A 40 3.29 29.12 12.54
N THR A 41 3.59 28.46 11.42
CA THR A 41 2.66 28.22 10.29
C THR A 41 2.17 26.77 10.24
N TYR A 42 2.97 25.85 9.69
CA TYR A 42 2.62 24.45 9.51
C TYR A 42 2.56 23.69 10.86
N GLY A 43 3.46 23.96 11.79
CA GLY A 43 3.42 23.39 13.14
C GLY A 43 2.13 23.75 13.88
N LYS A 44 1.72 25.02 13.85
CA LYS A 44 0.43 25.48 14.37
C LYS A 44 -0.78 24.85 13.67
N THR A 45 -0.67 24.57 12.38
CA THR A 45 -1.81 24.11 11.55
C THR A 45 -2.04 22.61 11.63
N PHE A 46 -0.97 21.82 11.58
CA PHE A 46 -1.05 20.36 11.61
C PHE A 46 -0.95 19.82 13.04
N GLY A 47 -0.16 20.47 13.90
CA GLY A 47 0.14 20.05 15.27
C GLY A 47 1.63 19.78 15.44
N TYR A 48 2.20 19.02 14.50
CA TYR A 48 3.63 18.70 14.47
C TYR A 48 4.32 19.19 13.18
N SER A 49 5.31 20.07 13.34
CA SER A 49 6.33 20.40 12.33
C SER A 49 7.63 19.75 12.78
N GLY A 50 8.17 18.84 11.97
CA GLY A 50 9.26 17.96 12.40
C GLY A 50 10.48 17.93 11.49
N THR A 51 11.59 17.44 12.04
CA THR A 51 12.79 17.10 11.26
C THR A 51 13.43 15.80 11.75
N CYS A 52 14.05 15.05 10.84
CA CYS A 52 14.89 13.92 11.17
C CYS A 52 16.31 14.37 11.54
N ILE A 53 16.85 13.76 12.60
CA ILE A 53 18.21 14.02 13.09
C ILE A 53 18.81 12.78 13.75
N ASN A 54 20.13 12.82 13.94
CA ASN A 54 20.84 11.91 14.84
C ASN A 54 21.01 12.53 16.24
N SER A 55 21.25 11.67 17.24
CA SER A 55 21.57 12.02 18.63
C SER A 55 22.70 13.06 18.76
N TRP A 56 23.78 12.93 17.98
CA TRP A 56 24.89 13.87 17.98
C TRP A 56 24.51 15.25 17.40
N GLN A 57 23.56 15.31 16.47
CA GLN A 57 23.03 16.56 15.92
C GLN A 57 22.15 17.28 16.94
N LEU A 58 21.35 16.54 17.73
CA LEU A 58 20.62 17.10 18.87
C LEU A 58 21.55 17.64 19.97
N ASN A 59 22.78 17.10 20.04
CA ASN A 59 23.81 17.54 20.98
C ASN A 59 24.57 18.80 20.53
N ASP A 60 24.57 19.14 19.24
CA ASP A 60 25.12 20.39 18.75
C ASP A 60 24.16 21.56 19.04
N TRP A 61 24.67 22.58 19.73
CA TRP A 61 23.87 23.72 20.16
C TRP A 61 23.31 24.54 18.98
N ASN A 62 24.09 24.69 17.90
CA ASN A 62 23.64 25.42 16.72
C ASN A 62 22.48 24.71 16.03
N THR A 63 22.60 23.39 15.88
CA THR A 63 21.58 22.53 15.30
C THR A 63 20.31 22.53 16.16
N LEU A 64 20.42 22.33 17.46
CA LEU A 64 19.29 22.41 18.39
C LEU A 64 18.58 23.77 18.35
N ASN A 65 19.33 24.88 18.32
CA ASN A 65 18.75 26.22 18.26
C ASN A 65 17.96 26.46 16.95
N GLN A 66 18.49 26.01 15.81
CA GLN A 66 17.80 26.07 14.52
C GLN A 66 16.55 25.19 14.48
N ILE A 67 16.61 23.98 15.08
CA ILE A 67 15.46 23.09 15.18
C ILE A 67 14.31 23.77 15.92
N LYS A 68 14.59 24.36 17.10
CA LYS A 68 13.57 25.04 17.93
C LYS A 68 12.91 26.25 17.26
N GLN A 69 13.52 26.83 16.22
CA GLN A 69 12.93 27.93 15.45
C GLN A 69 11.91 27.42 14.41
N GLN A 70 12.11 26.23 13.85
CA GLN A 70 11.38 25.71 12.69
C GLN A 70 10.46 24.51 13.01
N TYR A 71 10.75 23.78 14.08
CA TYR A 71 10.16 22.48 14.38
C TYR A 71 9.80 22.36 15.87
N ASN A 72 8.73 21.63 16.17
CA ASN A 72 8.37 21.19 17.52
C ASN A 72 8.47 19.67 17.69
N SER A 73 8.86 18.94 16.64
CA SER A 73 9.02 17.49 16.64
C SER A 73 10.38 17.08 16.08
N ILE A 74 10.92 15.97 16.56
CA ILE A 74 12.03 15.26 15.92
C ILE A 74 11.66 13.80 15.63
N THR A 75 12.39 13.18 14.71
CA THR A 75 12.51 11.72 14.59
C THR A 75 14.00 11.36 14.64
N LEU A 76 14.39 10.31 15.37
CA LEU A 76 15.76 9.81 15.32
C LEU A 76 15.97 8.97 14.05
N GLU A 77 17.01 9.30 13.27
CA GLU A 77 17.27 8.65 11.99
C GLU A 77 17.57 7.15 12.14
N ASN A 78 18.29 6.77 13.20
CA ASN A 78 18.73 5.39 13.38
C ASN A 78 18.62 4.87 14.83
N GLU A 79 18.78 5.73 15.83
CA GLU A 79 19.09 5.31 17.20
C GLU A 79 17.93 4.66 17.97
N MET A 80 16.73 4.62 17.39
CA MET A 80 15.56 3.86 17.91
C MET A 80 15.19 2.63 17.06
N LYS A 81 15.99 2.28 16.05
CA LYS A 81 15.79 1.08 15.23
C LYS A 81 16.24 -0.18 15.98
N PRO A 82 15.72 -1.38 15.63
CA PRO A 82 15.98 -2.58 16.41
C PRO A 82 17.46 -2.99 16.46
N ASP A 83 18.29 -2.70 15.46
CA ASP A 83 19.75 -2.98 15.51
C ASP A 83 20.52 -2.08 16.49
N SER A 84 20.09 -0.82 16.66
CA SER A 84 20.64 0.14 17.61
C SER A 84 20.20 -0.16 19.04
N LEU A 85 18.97 -0.65 19.20
CA LEU A 85 18.39 -1.09 20.46
C LEU A 85 18.93 -2.46 20.93
N LEU A 86 19.06 -3.44 20.04
CA LEU A 86 19.41 -4.83 20.39
C LEU A 86 20.90 -5.17 20.19
N GLY A 87 21.62 -4.42 19.34
CA GLY A 87 23.02 -4.66 18.99
C GLY A 87 23.19 -5.41 17.66
N GLY A 88 23.85 -4.78 16.69
CA GLY A 88 23.97 -5.31 15.32
C GLY A 88 24.83 -6.58 15.15
N TRP A 89 25.97 -6.69 15.86
CA TRP A 89 26.99 -7.73 15.57
C TRP A 89 26.82 -9.04 16.34
N GLY A 90 26.08 -9.04 17.45
CA GLY A 90 25.82 -10.22 18.27
C GLY A 90 24.97 -9.88 19.48
N ALA A 91 24.23 -10.87 19.99
CA ALA A 91 23.37 -10.70 21.15
C ALA A 91 24.19 -10.54 22.43
N ASN A 92 24.04 -9.42 23.12
CA ASN A 92 24.38 -9.32 24.54
C ASN A 92 23.21 -9.91 25.34
N LEU A 93 23.40 -11.06 25.99
CA LEU A 93 22.32 -11.77 26.68
C LEU A 93 22.36 -11.56 28.18
N ILE A 94 21.17 -11.31 28.76
CA ILE A 94 20.93 -11.27 30.20
C ILE A 94 19.90 -12.35 30.56
N SER A 95 19.91 -12.79 31.82
CA SER A 95 18.92 -13.78 32.29
C SER A 95 17.51 -13.18 32.32
N VAL A 96 16.48 -14.00 32.17
CA VAL A 96 15.08 -13.55 32.33
C VAL A 96 14.83 -12.90 33.71
N GLN A 97 15.51 -13.36 34.76
CA GLN A 97 15.39 -12.75 36.09
C GLN A 97 16.03 -11.35 36.14
N GLU A 98 17.22 -11.19 35.57
CA GLU A 98 17.88 -9.89 35.45
C GLU A 98 17.04 -8.91 34.62
N ALA A 99 16.47 -9.38 33.51
CA ALA A 99 15.57 -8.57 32.68
C ALA A 99 14.33 -8.09 33.46
N ARG A 100 13.70 -8.95 34.28
CA ARG A 100 12.61 -8.54 35.18
C ARG A 100 13.07 -7.49 36.21
N ASN A 101 14.28 -7.65 36.78
CA ASN A 101 14.85 -6.67 37.70
C ASN A 101 15.14 -5.32 37.01
N LEU A 102 15.46 -5.33 35.72
CA LEU A 102 15.60 -4.14 34.86
C LEU A 102 14.26 -3.61 34.31
N GLY A 103 13.12 -4.13 34.78
CA GLY A 103 11.78 -3.64 34.42
C GLY A 103 11.22 -4.13 33.09
N TYR A 104 11.85 -5.12 32.45
CA TYR A 104 11.37 -5.66 31.17
C TYR A 104 10.04 -6.40 31.36
N TYR A 105 9.16 -6.28 30.37
CA TYR A 105 7.99 -7.11 30.28
C TYR A 105 8.39 -8.47 29.69
N ILE A 106 8.23 -9.55 30.45
CA ILE A 106 8.45 -10.92 29.99
C ILE A 106 7.10 -11.68 30.03
N PRO A 107 6.51 -12.04 28.87
CA PRO A 107 5.20 -12.69 28.84
C PRO A 107 5.23 -14.10 29.43
N ALA A 108 4.08 -14.58 29.89
CA ALA A 108 3.95 -15.88 30.55
C ALA A 108 4.31 -17.08 29.64
N ASN A 109 4.23 -16.91 28.32
CA ASN A 109 4.61 -17.92 27.32
C ASN A 109 6.09 -17.82 26.87
N TYR A 110 6.90 -16.93 27.46
CA TYR A 110 8.32 -16.81 27.14
C TYR A 110 9.10 -17.99 27.76
N LYS A 111 9.66 -18.86 26.90
CA LYS A 111 10.26 -20.15 27.31
C LYS A 111 11.79 -20.16 27.40
N GLU A 112 12.46 -19.13 26.89
CA GLU A 112 13.93 -19.08 26.86
C GLU A 112 14.46 -18.56 28.20
N SER A 113 15.63 -19.04 28.64
CA SER A 113 16.24 -18.63 29.92
C SER A 113 16.84 -17.21 29.89
N ASN A 114 17.10 -16.68 28.69
CA ASN A 114 17.75 -15.39 28.46
C ASN A 114 16.94 -14.52 27.50
N VAL A 115 17.18 -13.21 27.54
CA VAL A 115 16.73 -12.19 26.58
C VAL A 115 17.93 -11.37 26.09
N PRO A 116 17.85 -10.71 24.93
CA PRO A 116 18.80 -9.66 24.58
C PRO A 116 18.66 -8.46 25.52
N ARG A 117 19.80 -7.89 25.94
CA ARG A 117 19.87 -6.61 26.64
C ARG A 117 19.61 -5.49 25.65
N ILE A 118 18.52 -4.77 25.87
CA ILE A 118 18.12 -3.57 25.13
C ILE A 118 18.92 -2.36 25.64
N ASN A 119 19.48 -1.58 24.72
CA ASN A 119 20.23 -0.36 24.99
C ASN A 119 19.31 0.87 24.96
N PHE A 120 19.00 1.44 26.13
CA PHE A 120 18.12 2.62 26.24
C PHE A 120 18.86 3.95 26.37
N GLY A 121 20.17 3.97 26.65
CA GLY A 121 20.89 5.19 27.07
C GLY A 121 20.75 6.38 26.12
N THR A 122 20.92 6.15 24.81
CA THR A 122 20.75 7.21 23.80
C THR A 122 19.33 7.77 23.76
N ILE A 123 18.33 6.94 24.03
CA ILE A 123 16.92 7.34 24.01
C ILE A 123 16.58 8.14 25.26
N ASP A 124 17.09 7.73 26.42
CA ASP A 124 16.91 8.47 27.69
C ASP A 124 17.53 9.88 27.60
N ASP A 125 18.75 10.00 27.05
CA ASP A 125 19.41 11.29 26.81
C ASP A 125 18.63 12.17 25.82
N VAL A 126 18.14 11.59 24.71
CA VAL A 126 17.35 12.32 23.71
C VAL A 126 16.01 12.77 24.28
N MET A 127 15.28 11.90 24.99
CA MET A 127 14.00 12.27 25.62
C MET A 127 14.17 13.42 26.61
N LYS A 128 15.22 13.37 27.44
CA LYS A 128 15.58 14.45 28.37
C LYS A 128 15.83 15.76 27.62
N LYS A 129 16.67 15.74 26.59
CA LYS A 129 16.97 16.93 25.76
C LYS A 129 15.75 17.49 25.05
N CYS A 130 14.87 16.64 24.54
CA CYS A 130 13.59 17.05 23.97
C CYS A 130 12.73 17.76 25.02
N HIS A 131 12.59 17.17 26.21
CA HIS A 131 11.80 17.73 27.31
C HIS A 131 12.33 19.11 27.74
N GLU A 132 13.64 19.23 28.00
CA GLU A 132 14.32 20.48 28.38
C GLU A 132 14.20 21.59 27.33
N ASN A 133 13.86 21.26 26.08
CA ASN A 133 13.79 22.19 24.96
C ASN A 133 12.39 22.38 24.37
N GLY A 134 11.35 21.78 24.98
CA GLY A 134 9.97 21.86 24.49
C GLY A 134 9.70 21.11 23.18
N LEU A 135 10.59 20.17 22.80
CA LEU A 135 10.44 19.35 21.60
C LEU A 135 9.69 18.05 21.93
N LYS A 136 8.95 17.55 20.93
CA LYS A 136 8.32 16.23 20.91
C LYS A 136 9.11 15.28 20.02
N MET A 137 8.82 13.98 20.12
CA MET A 137 9.50 12.93 19.35
C MET A 137 8.51 11.94 18.74
N ARG A 138 8.71 11.60 17.46
CA ARG A 138 8.19 10.36 16.88
C ARG A 138 9.23 9.27 17.09
N ALA A 139 8.79 8.15 17.64
CA ALA A 139 9.64 7.01 17.89
C ALA A 139 9.61 6.04 16.69
N HIS A 140 10.79 5.78 16.12
CA HIS A 140 10.96 5.02 14.88
C HIS A 140 12.12 4.00 15.04
N THR A 141 11.88 2.69 15.04
CA THR A 141 10.63 1.95 14.82
C THR A 141 10.72 0.59 15.51
N LEU A 142 9.59 0.00 15.91
CA LEU A 142 9.57 -1.24 16.69
C LEU A 142 9.77 -2.48 15.80
N VAL A 143 9.03 -2.61 14.70
CA VAL A 143 9.11 -3.76 13.80
C VAL A 143 9.46 -3.28 12.39
N TRP A 144 10.69 -3.55 11.97
CA TRP A 144 11.12 -3.31 10.60
C TRP A 144 11.80 -4.52 10.00
N HIS A 145 11.77 -4.60 8.67
CA HIS A 145 12.36 -5.68 7.91
C HIS A 145 13.85 -5.44 7.65
N ALA A 146 14.28 -4.17 7.58
CA ALA A 146 15.68 -3.77 7.61
C ALA A 146 16.10 -3.38 9.05
N GLN A 147 17.41 -3.17 9.25
CA GLN A 147 18.02 -2.73 10.52
C GLN A 147 17.46 -3.45 11.77
N THR A 148 17.22 -4.76 11.63
CA THR A 148 16.87 -5.67 12.72
C THR A 148 17.85 -6.83 12.67
N PRO A 149 18.55 -7.16 13.78
CA PRO A 149 19.63 -8.11 13.73
C PRO A 149 19.12 -9.53 13.41
N ASP A 150 19.74 -10.18 12.43
CA ASP A 150 19.35 -11.52 11.96
C ASP A 150 19.35 -12.58 13.08
N TRP A 151 20.24 -12.40 14.08
CA TRP A 151 20.30 -13.28 15.25
C TRP A 151 19.02 -13.22 16.12
N PHE A 152 18.23 -12.15 16.07
CA PHE A 152 16.98 -12.00 16.82
C PHE A 152 15.89 -12.99 16.39
N PHE A 153 16.00 -13.55 15.18
CA PHE A 153 15.07 -14.54 14.62
C PHE A 153 15.52 -16.00 14.81
N LYS A 154 16.67 -16.22 15.45
CA LYS A 154 17.36 -17.53 15.48
C LYS A 154 17.45 -18.13 16.88
N ASN A 155 17.52 -19.46 16.92
CA ASN A 155 17.56 -20.23 18.16
C ASN A 155 18.78 -19.82 19.00
N GLY A 156 18.56 -19.55 20.30
CA GLY A 156 19.62 -19.10 21.21
C GLY A 156 20.28 -17.76 20.82
N TYR A 157 19.57 -16.92 20.06
CA TYR A 157 20.04 -15.58 19.65
C TYR A 157 21.39 -15.58 18.90
N SER A 158 21.64 -16.62 18.09
CA SER A 158 22.88 -16.79 17.33
C SER A 158 22.63 -16.77 15.83
N GLY A 159 23.37 -15.93 15.09
CA GLY A 159 23.31 -15.85 13.62
C GLY A 159 23.68 -17.15 12.89
N TRP A 160 24.34 -18.08 13.58
CA TRP A 160 24.76 -19.38 13.03
C TRP A 160 23.66 -20.45 13.08
N ASN A 161 22.63 -20.25 13.90
CA ASN A 161 21.58 -21.25 14.14
C ASN A 161 20.41 -21.13 13.16
N GLY A 162 19.55 -22.16 13.14
CA GLY A 162 18.26 -22.11 12.44
C GLY A 162 17.31 -21.09 13.07
N TYR A 163 16.25 -20.74 12.33
CA TYR A 163 15.17 -19.86 12.79
C TYR A 163 14.35 -20.49 13.93
N VAL A 164 13.79 -19.66 14.80
CA VAL A 164 12.81 -20.09 15.82
C VAL A 164 11.44 -20.34 15.18
N ASP A 165 10.54 -21.00 15.92
CA ASP A 165 9.14 -21.14 15.55
C ASP A 165 8.33 -19.84 15.79
N GLN A 166 7.11 -19.79 15.27
CA GLN A 166 6.21 -18.63 15.37
C GLN A 166 5.84 -18.27 16.82
N ASN A 167 5.63 -19.24 17.72
CA ASN A 167 5.24 -18.96 19.09
C ASN A 167 6.40 -18.35 19.88
N THR A 168 7.60 -18.88 19.69
CA THR A 168 8.83 -18.30 20.25
C THR A 168 9.04 -16.88 19.73
N MET A 169 8.87 -16.65 18.42
CA MET A 169 8.99 -15.30 17.84
C MET A 169 7.89 -14.33 18.31
N TYR A 170 6.66 -14.80 18.55
CA TYR A 170 5.60 -13.99 19.14
C TYR A 170 5.93 -13.56 20.57
N ALA A 171 6.45 -14.46 21.40
CA ALA A 171 6.86 -14.15 22.78
C ALA A 171 8.05 -13.17 22.81
N ARG A 172 9.02 -13.33 21.91
CA ARG A 172 10.15 -12.37 21.72
C ARG A 172 9.67 -10.99 21.27
N MET A 173 8.74 -10.93 20.31
CA MET A 173 8.19 -9.68 19.80
C MET A 173 7.35 -8.96 20.85
N GLU A 174 6.55 -9.68 21.64
CA GLU A 174 5.79 -9.12 22.76
C GLU A 174 6.72 -8.58 23.85
N MET A 175 7.73 -9.36 24.25
CA MET A 175 8.76 -8.96 25.20
C MET A 175 9.43 -7.66 24.78
N TYR A 176 9.90 -7.59 23.52
CA TYR A 176 10.61 -6.43 22.99
C TYR A 176 9.70 -5.19 22.93
N ILE A 177 8.53 -5.28 22.27
CA ILE A 177 7.62 -4.14 22.09
C ILE A 177 7.17 -3.57 23.44
N LYS A 178 6.69 -4.44 24.35
CA LYS A 178 6.19 -3.99 25.64
C LYS A 178 7.32 -3.46 26.53
N SER A 179 8.53 -4.04 26.49
CA SER A 179 9.67 -3.53 27.27
C SER A 179 10.13 -2.16 26.77
N VAL A 180 10.23 -1.94 25.46
CA VAL A 180 10.65 -0.66 24.88
C VAL A 180 9.61 0.45 25.19
N ILE A 181 8.33 0.19 24.97
CA ILE A 181 7.25 1.16 25.26
C ILE A 181 7.17 1.45 26.76
N ASN A 182 7.26 0.43 27.61
CA ASN A 182 7.23 0.61 29.07
C ASN A 182 8.44 1.39 29.59
N HIS A 183 9.64 1.16 29.06
CA HIS A 183 10.82 1.93 29.44
C HIS A 183 10.66 3.41 29.09
N VAL A 184 10.33 3.69 27.82
CA VAL A 184 10.13 5.05 27.30
C VAL A 184 9.08 5.82 28.12
N HIS A 185 7.91 5.21 28.36
CA HIS A 185 6.78 5.92 28.96
C HIS A 185 6.70 5.87 30.49
N LYS A 186 7.52 5.04 31.16
CA LYS A 186 7.75 5.15 32.61
C LYS A 186 8.85 6.16 32.97
N SER A 187 9.66 6.58 31.99
CA SER A 187 10.59 7.70 32.17
C SER A 187 9.83 8.99 32.46
N GLN A 188 10.33 9.81 33.38
CA GLN A 188 9.80 11.16 33.67
C GLN A 188 9.76 12.08 32.43
N TYR A 189 10.54 11.76 31.39
CA TYR A 189 10.57 12.49 30.12
C TYR A 189 9.70 11.84 29.03
N GLY A 190 9.08 10.68 29.27
CA GLY A 190 8.38 9.88 28.25
C GLY A 190 7.28 10.60 27.49
N SER A 191 6.65 11.60 28.12
CA SER A 191 5.60 12.46 27.52
C SER A 191 6.05 13.30 26.32
N VAL A 192 7.34 13.28 25.96
CA VAL A 192 7.80 13.84 24.68
C VAL A 192 7.45 12.94 23.50
N VAL A 193 7.30 11.63 23.70
CA VAL A 193 6.98 10.67 22.65
C VAL A 193 5.47 10.65 22.40
N TYR A 194 5.03 11.18 21.27
CA TYR A 194 3.60 11.30 20.92
C TYR A 194 3.14 10.28 19.86
N ALA A 195 4.08 9.64 19.16
CA ALA A 195 3.79 8.69 18.11
C ALA A 195 4.84 7.58 18.07
N TRP A 196 4.40 6.36 17.75
CA TRP A 196 5.25 5.22 17.41
C TRP A 196 4.97 4.74 15.99
N ASP A 197 6.01 4.62 15.18
CA ASP A 197 5.98 3.78 13.98
C ASP A 197 6.12 2.32 14.45
N VAL A 198 4.98 1.64 14.65
CA VAL A 198 4.98 0.28 15.25
C VAL A 198 5.49 -0.74 14.26
N VAL A 199 5.05 -0.63 13.00
CA VAL A 199 5.51 -1.48 11.91
C VAL A 199 5.89 -0.58 10.73
N ASN A 200 7.12 -0.75 10.25
CA ASN A 200 7.67 -0.01 9.12
C ASN A 200 7.79 -0.92 7.89
N GLU A 201 7.37 -0.42 6.73
CA GLU A 201 7.64 -0.98 5.39
C GLU A 201 7.32 -2.47 5.21
N TYR A 202 6.21 -2.94 5.75
CA TYR A 202 5.84 -4.36 5.68
C TYR A 202 5.67 -4.83 4.23
N PHE A 203 4.98 -4.06 3.37
CA PHE A 203 4.75 -4.44 1.97
C PHE A 203 6.01 -4.43 1.09
N HIS A 204 7.09 -3.82 1.57
CA HIS A 204 8.39 -3.75 0.89
C HIS A 204 9.40 -4.79 1.39
N ALA A 205 9.08 -5.55 2.44
CA ALA A 205 9.95 -6.58 2.98
C ALA A 205 10.28 -7.69 1.95
N GLU A 206 11.57 -7.98 1.75
CA GLU A 206 12.04 -9.12 0.96
C GLU A 206 13.23 -9.82 1.67
N ASN A 207 13.16 -11.15 1.83
CA ASN A 207 14.23 -12.02 2.36
C ASN A 207 14.66 -11.76 3.83
N THR A 208 13.69 -11.50 4.72
CA THR A 208 13.96 -11.13 6.14
C THR A 208 13.47 -12.20 7.12
N GLY A 209 14.00 -12.19 8.35
CA GLY A 209 13.63 -13.18 9.38
C GLY A 209 12.13 -13.20 9.70
N TRP A 210 11.48 -12.03 9.71
CA TRP A 210 10.02 -11.90 9.79
C TRP A 210 9.29 -12.76 8.74
N LEU A 211 9.70 -12.68 7.47
CA LEU A 211 9.04 -13.41 6.38
C LEU A 211 9.43 -14.90 6.34
N VAL A 212 10.59 -15.28 6.90
CA VAL A 212 10.95 -16.69 7.05
C VAL A 212 10.08 -17.37 8.11
N ILE A 213 9.73 -16.65 9.18
CA ILE A 213 8.92 -17.19 10.29
C ILE A 213 7.41 -17.11 9.99
N TYR A 214 6.93 -15.98 9.46
CA TYR A 214 5.49 -15.72 9.27
C TYR A 214 5.00 -15.84 7.81
N GLY A 215 5.90 -16.03 6.85
CA GLY A 215 5.55 -16.19 5.42
C GLY A 215 5.60 -14.89 4.60
N ASP A 216 5.28 -15.01 3.30
CA ASP A 216 5.30 -13.90 2.34
C ASP A 216 4.28 -12.78 2.67
N VAL A 217 4.59 -11.56 2.23
CA VAL A 217 3.75 -10.37 2.43
C VAL A 217 2.32 -10.54 1.87
N ASN A 218 1.31 -10.20 2.67
CA ASN A 218 -0.11 -10.31 2.32
C ASN A 218 -0.96 -9.27 3.09
N ILE A 219 -2.27 -9.19 2.87
CA ILE A 219 -3.15 -8.17 3.50
C ILE A 219 -3.78 -8.60 4.83
N TYR A 220 -3.52 -9.83 5.30
CA TYR A 220 -3.98 -10.36 6.58
C TYR A 220 -2.82 -10.82 7.51
N PRO A 221 -1.81 -9.95 7.78
CA PRO A 221 -0.61 -10.32 8.53
C PRO A 221 -0.84 -10.40 10.04
N GLU A 222 -1.08 -11.60 10.57
CA GLU A 222 -1.29 -11.83 12.01
C GLU A 222 -0.16 -11.29 12.90
N PHE A 223 1.11 -11.36 12.46
CA PHE A 223 2.22 -10.81 13.25
C PHE A 223 2.24 -9.28 13.31
N VAL A 224 1.82 -8.60 12.24
CA VAL A 224 1.66 -7.13 12.24
C VAL A 224 0.52 -6.74 13.17
N LYS A 225 -0.62 -7.45 13.11
CA LYS A 225 -1.73 -7.27 14.05
C LYS A 225 -1.29 -7.43 15.49
N ARG A 226 -0.50 -8.46 15.79
CA ARG A 226 0.07 -8.68 17.13
C ARG A 226 1.05 -7.58 17.55
N ALA A 227 1.89 -7.07 16.65
CA ALA A 227 2.77 -5.95 16.96
C ALA A 227 1.99 -4.69 17.42
N PHE A 228 0.93 -4.33 16.69
CA PHE A 228 0.01 -3.26 17.11
C PHE A 228 -0.75 -3.57 18.39
N THR A 229 -1.20 -4.82 18.57
CA THR A 229 -1.90 -5.25 19.79
C THR A 229 -1.00 -5.10 21.01
N TYR A 230 0.26 -5.56 20.94
CA TYR A 230 1.21 -5.44 22.04
C TYR A 230 1.57 -3.98 22.36
N ALA A 231 1.68 -3.12 21.34
CA ALA A 231 1.90 -1.70 21.53
C ALA A 231 0.70 -0.99 22.16
N HIS A 232 -0.52 -1.32 21.71
CA HIS A 232 -1.77 -0.81 22.28
C HIS A 232 -1.91 -1.25 23.75
N GLU A 233 -1.72 -2.54 24.06
CA GLU A 233 -1.80 -3.09 25.42
C GLU A 233 -0.79 -2.43 26.38
N ALA A 234 0.44 -2.17 25.93
CA ALA A 234 1.42 -1.44 26.74
C ALA A 234 0.93 -0.03 27.10
N LEU A 235 0.48 0.74 26.11
CA LEU A 235 -0.02 2.11 26.35
C LEU A 235 -1.33 2.14 27.17
N VAL A 236 -2.20 1.13 27.02
CA VAL A 236 -3.40 0.96 27.87
C VAL A 236 -3.00 0.67 29.31
N SER A 237 -2.03 -0.22 29.54
CA SER A 237 -1.54 -0.54 30.90
C SER A 237 -0.88 0.65 31.62
N LEU A 238 -0.48 1.68 30.86
CA LEU A 238 0.09 2.93 31.33
C LEU A 238 -0.93 4.08 31.40
N GLY A 239 -2.19 3.86 30.99
CA GLY A 239 -3.24 4.88 31.00
C GLY A 239 -3.09 6.01 29.97
N ILE A 240 -2.25 5.83 28.95
CA ILE A 240 -1.86 6.89 27.99
C ILE A 240 -2.20 6.56 26.53
N ARG A 241 -2.99 5.52 26.27
CA ARG A 241 -3.29 5.07 24.90
C ARG A 241 -3.87 6.16 24.00
N ASP A 242 -4.73 7.03 24.52
CA ASP A 242 -5.33 8.13 23.76
C ASP A 242 -4.40 9.33 23.57
N SER A 243 -3.23 9.33 24.23
CA SER A 243 -2.23 10.41 24.15
C SER A 243 -1.05 10.07 23.23
N VAL A 244 -0.97 8.84 22.72
CA VAL A 244 0.17 8.35 21.92
C VAL A 244 -0.35 7.56 20.72
N GLY A 245 -0.11 8.08 19.52
CA GLY A 245 -0.57 7.48 18.26
C GLY A 245 0.29 6.28 17.82
N LEU A 246 -0.35 5.23 17.33
CA LEU A 246 0.29 4.02 16.80
C LEU A 246 0.12 3.96 15.28
N PHE A 247 1.23 4.01 14.54
CA PHE A 247 1.25 4.16 13.09
C PHE A 247 1.81 2.95 12.36
N TYR A 248 1.24 2.68 11.19
CA TYR A 248 1.90 1.94 10.12
C TYR A 248 2.64 2.92 9.22
N ASN A 249 3.96 2.80 9.09
CA ASN A 249 4.80 3.73 8.32
C ASN A 249 5.36 3.05 7.05
N ASP A 250 5.31 3.70 5.89
CA ASP A 250 5.79 3.12 4.63
C ASP A 250 6.13 4.18 3.57
N PHE A 251 7.01 3.84 2.62
CA PHE A 251 7.19 4.60 1.38
C PHE A 251 6.25 4.08 0.28
N ASN A 252 6.16 4.80 -0.85
CA ASN A 252 5.33 4.41 -1.99
C ASN A 252 3.85 4.13 -1.64
N THR A 253 3.32 4.69 -0.55
CA THR A 253 1.94 4.53 -0.09
C THR A 253 0.92 4.83 -1.20
N TYR A 254 1.25 5.78 -2.09
CA TYR A 254 0.48 6.16 -3.28
C TYR A 254 0.41 5.13 -4.42
N ILE A 255 1.10 3.99 -4.30
CA ILE A 255 0.88 2.79 -5.14
C ILE A 255 0.54 1.53 -4.33
N GLU A 256 0.37 1.69 -3.02
CA GLU A 256 0.14 0.59 -2.05
C GLU A 256 -1.12 0.79 -1.18
N VAL A 257 -1.87 1.88 -1.39
CA VAL A 257 -3.13 2.22 -0.71
C VAL A 257 -4.14 1.06 -0.69
N ASN A 258 -4.23 0.30 -1.78
CA ASN A 258 -5.13 -0.86 -1.92
C ASN A 258 -4.66 -2.12 -1.17
N LYS A 259 -3.52 -2.08 -0.49
CA LYS A 259 -3.05 -3.10 0.45
C LYS A 259 -2.97 -2.56 1.89
N ILE A 260 -2.58 -1.30 2.05
CA ILE A 260 -2.45 -0.63 3.36
C ILE A 260 -3.81 -0.50 4.05
N ILE A 261 -4.85 0.04 3.39
CA ILE A 261 -6.17 0.19 4.03
C ILE A 261 -6.75 -1.16 4.50
N PRO A 262 -6.80 -2.21 3.65
CA PRO A 262 -7.28 -3.53 4.09
C PRO A 262 -6.47 -4.14 5.23
N MET A 263 -5.15 -3.93 5.24
CA MET A 263 -4.28 -4.45 6.29
C MET A 263 -4.48 -3.71 7.63
N ILE A 264 -4.63 -2.39 7.63
CA ILE A 264 -4.97 -1.65 8.86
C ILE A 264 -6.37 -2.05 9.36
N ASN A 265 -7.33 -2.29 8.47
CA ASN A 265 -8.66 -2.77 8.84
C ASN A 265 -8.60 -4.19 9.45
N PHE A 266 -7.76 -5.07 8.91
CA PHE A 266 -7.50 -6.39 9.51
C PHE A 266 -6.87 -6.30 10.91
N VAL A 267 -5.86 -5.42 11.06
CA VAL A 267 -5.22 -5.10 12.35
C VAL A 267 -6.28 -4.62 13.35
N ASN A 268 -7.18 -3.73 12.93
CA ASN A 268 -8.23 -3.14 13.76
C ASN A 268 -9.52 -3.99 13.89
N ARG A 269 -9.59 -5.21 13.31
CA ARG A 269 -10.83 -6.03 13.24
C ARG A 269 -11.48 -6.35 14.60
N ASN A 270 -10.75 -6.20 15.71
CA ASN A 270 -11.23 -6.46 17.08
C ASN A 270 -11.13 -5.21 18.00
N GLY A 271 -11.01 -4.02 17.43
CA GLY A 271 -10.79 -2.76 18.16
C GLY A 271 -9.67 -1.93 17.54
N LYS A 272 -9.74 -0.60 17.68
CA LYS A 272 -8.77 0.34 17.09
C LYS A 272 -7.43 0.27 17.85
N VAL A 273 -6.46 -0.44 17.27
CA VAL A 273 -5.09 -0.61 17.80
C VAL A 273 -4.03 0.09 16.93
N CYS A 274 -4.35 0.35 15.67
CA CYS A 274 -3.61 1.24 14.77
C CYS A 274 -4.44 2.50 14.52
N ASP A 275 -3.85 3.66 14.73
CA ASP A 275 -4.53 4.95 14.62
C ASP A 275 -4.45 5.57 13.23
N GLY A 276 -3.36 5.30 12.52
CA GLY A 276 -2.99 6.06 11.34
C GLY A 276 -1.92 5.47 10.41
N VAL A 277 -1.70 6.19 9.32
CA VAL A 277 -0.65 5.93 8.32
C VAL A 277 0.43 7.01 8.41
N GLY A 278 1.67 6.58 8.62
CA GLY A 278 2.86 7.36 8.34
C GLY A 278 3.22 7.24 6.85
N MET A 279 3.18 8.34 6.12
CA MET A 279 3.63 8.41 4.74
C MET A 279 5.05 8.94 4.71
N GLN A 280 6.04 8.05 4.53
CA GLN A 280 7.46 8.45 4.48
C GLN A 280 7.68 9.57 3.48
N SER A 281 7.12 9.43 2.27
CA SER A 281 7.11 10.51 1.27
C SER A 281 8.50 10.90 0.78
N HIS A 282 9.37 9.90 0.64
CA HIS A 282 10.55 9.95 -0.22
C HIS A 282 10.14 10.05 -1.70
N VAL A 283 9.90 11.28 -2.16
CA VAL A 283 9.34 11.56 -3.50
C VAL A 283 10.40 12.16 -4.44
N ALA A 284 10.00 12.44 -5.68
CA ALA A 284 10.74 13.27 -6.62
C ALA A 284 9.81 14.33 -7.23
N SER A 285 10.37 15.44 -7.71
CA SER A 285 9.62 16.56 -8.33
C SER A 285 8.69 16.14 -9.49
N HIS A 286 8.94 14.98 -10.09
CA HIS A 286 8.19 14.42 -11.21
C HIS A 286 7.37 13.15 -10.86
N TYR A 287 7.47 12.60 -9.64
CA TYR A 287 6.73 11.40 -9.24
C TYR A 287 6.70 11.18 -7.71
N PRO A 288 5.54 10.84 -7.11
CA PRO A 288 4.20 10.79 -7.71
C PRO A 288 3.73 12.19 -8.14
N SER A 289 2.70 12.29 -8.98
CA SER A 289 2.04 13.59 -9.18
C SER A 289 1.38 14.05 -7.86
N VAL A 290 1.23 15.37 -7.69
CA VAL A 290 0.57 15.92 -6.50
C VAL A 290 -0.84 15.35 -6.34
N ASP A 291 -1.63 15.26 -7.41
CA ASP A 291 -2.98 14.69 -7.34
C ASP A 291 -3.02 13.21 -6.95
N LEU A 292 -2.07 12.39 -7.43
CA LEU A 292 -1.98 10.98 -7.00
C LEU A 292 -1.64 10.88 -5.51
N TYR A 293 -0.74 11.74 -5.04
CA TYR A 293 -0.35 11.81 -3.63
C TYR A 293 -1.52 12.28 -2.75
N THR A 294 -2.26 13.32 -3.15
CA THR A 294 -3.40 13.83 -2.38
C THR A 294 -4.60 12.89 -2.40
N GLN A 295 -4.92 12.26 -3.54
CA GLN A 295 -5.93 11.17 -3.62
C GLN A 295 -5.60 10.00 -2.69
N THR A 296 -4.30 9.74 -2.45
CA THR A 296 -3.85 8.74 -1.48
C THR A 296 -4.12 9.18 -0.05
N ILE A 297 -3.85 10.43 0.29
CA ILE A 297 -4.21 10.99 1.60
C ILE A 297 -5.74 11.00 1.78
N GLU A 298 -6.51 11.43 0.78
CA GLU A 298 -7.98 11.36 0.78
C GLU A 298 -8.45 9.93 1.06
N SER A 299 -7.82 8.94 0.44
CA SER A 299 -8.13 7.52 0.69
C SER A 299 -7.88 7.09 2.14
N PHE A 300 -6.82 7.59 2.79
CA PHE A 300 -6.54 7.31 4.21
C PHE A 300 -7.42 8.12 5.17
N LEU A 301 -7.75 9.37 4.85
CA LEU A 301 -8.63 10.22 5.66
C LEU A 301 -10.07 9.75 5.61
N ASN A 302 -10.57 9.46 4.40
CA ASN A 302 -11.82 8.72 4.21
C ASN A 302 -11.76 7.34 4.86
N ALA A 303 -10.55 6.84 5.16
CA ALA A 303 -10.37 5.61 5.91
C ALA A 303 -10.54 5.72 7.44
N GLY A 304 -10.81 6.91 7.98
CA GLY A 304 -10.86 7.13 9.43
C GLY A 304 -9.49 7.06 10.11
N PHE A 305 -8.41 7.07 9.30
CA PHE A 305 -7.03 7.02 9.77
C PHE A 305 -6.50 8.43 9.98
N GLU A 306 -5.69 8.58 11.03
CA GLU A 306 -4.78 9.72 11.13
C GLU A 306 -3.70 9.64 10.04
N VAL A 307 -3.31 10.77 9.46
CA VAL A 307 -2.22 10.82 8.48
C VAL A 307 -1.11 11.72 8.99
N GLN A 308 0.10 11.19 9.00
CA GLN A 308 1.33 11.96 9.24
C GLN A 308 2.24 11.80 8.02
N ILE A 309 2.83 12.90 7.57
CA ILE A 309 3.91 12.88 6.58
C ILE A 309 5.21 12.81 7.39
N THR A 310 5.94 11.70 7.26
CA THR A 310 6.89 11.27 8.30
C THR A 310 8.36 11.47 7.92
N GLU A 311 8.70 11.39 6.64
CA GLU A 311 10.10 11.35 6.15
C GLU A 311 10.28 12.20 4.87
N PHE A 312 9.66 13.38 4.82
CA PHE A 312 9.50 14.14 3.59
C PHE A 312 10.83 14.66 3.01
N ASP A 313 11.21 14.15 1.85
CA ASP A 313 12.30 14.66 1.03
C ASP A 313 11.95 14.51 -0.49
N CYS A 314 12.24 15.53 -1.30
CA CYS A 314 11.83 15.60 -2.70
C CYS A 314 13.01 15.85 -3.65
N THR A 315 13.60 14.79 -4.19
CA THR A 315 14.71 14.95 -5.15
C THR A 315 14.25 15.61 -6.44
N ASN A 316 15.02 16.55 -6.95
CA ASN A 316 14.69 17.42 -8.07
C ASN A 316 15.90 17.62 -9.00
N LYS A 317 15.69 18.27 -10.15
CA LYS A 317 16.79 18.70 -11.04
C LYS A 317 17.07 20.20 -11.00
N SER A 318 16.15 20.99 -10.46
CA SER A 318 16.28 22.43 -10.30
C SER A 318 15.48 22.90 -9.08
N ASP A 319 15.88 24.05 -8.53
CA ASP A 319 15.11 24.69 -7.45
C ASP A 319 13.68 25.06 -7.93
N GLU A 320 13.48 25.37 -9.22
CA GLU A 320 12.14 25.59 -9.80
C GLU A 320 11.24 24.35 -9.75
N GLU A 321 11.75 23.18 -10.15
CA GLU A 321 11.03 21.90 -10.04
C GLU A 321 10.64 21.62 -8.59
N LEU A 322 11.54 21.86 -7.63
CA LEU A 322 11.29 21.67 -6.21
C LEU A 322 10.22 22.63 -5.69
N ASN A 323 10.33 23.92 -6.03
CA ASN A 323 9.37 24.97 -5.65
C ASN A 323 7.96 24.64 -6.11
N ASN A 324 7.82 24.22 -7.38
CA ASN A 324 6.54 23.92 -7.98
C ASN A 324 5.90 22.70 -7.32
N TYR A 325 6.66 21.63 -7.10
CA TYR A 325 6.17 20.40 -6.47
C TYR A 325 5.79 20.62 -5.00
N MET A 326 6.73 21.14 -4.20
CA MET A 326 6.52 21.40 -2.77
C MET A 326 5.37 22.40 -2.57
N GLY A 327 5.36 23.52 -3.29
CA GLY A 327 4.32 24.53 -3.17
C GLY A 327 2.93 23.99 -3.49
N ALA A 328 2.79 23.23 -4.59
CA ALA A 328 1.52 22.61 -4.95
C ALA A 328 1.07 21.58 -3.92
N LEU A 329 1.98 20.74 -3.41
CA LEU A 329 1.61 19.74 -2.39
C LEU A 329 1.21 20.39 -1.06
N MET A 330 1.98 21.35 -0.55
CA MET A 330 1.64 22.02 0.71
C MET A 330 0.32 22.80 0.63
N GLN A 331 0.00 23.41 -0.53
CA GLN A 331 -1.31 24.04 -0.78
C GLN A 331 -2.45 23.03 -0.61
N ARG A 332 -2.34 21.84 -1.21
CA ARG A 332 -3.35 20.79 -1.11
C ARG A 332 -3.48 20.24 0.30
N LEU A 333 -2.38 20.10 1.05
CA LEU A 333 -2.41 19.67 2.45
C LEU A 333 -3.15 20.67 3.34
N LEU A 334 -2.99 21.98 3.10
CA LEU A 334 -3.73 23.03 3.81
C LEU A 334 -5.23 22.98 3.48
N GLU A 335 -5.59 22.81 2.20
CA GLU A 335 -6.98 22.61 1.76
C GLU A 335 -7.63 21.40 2.44
N MET A 336 -6.94 20.25 2.46
CA MET A 336 -7.43 19.01 3.07
C MET A 336 -7.56 19.12 4.60
N LYS A 337 -6.63 19.81 5.27
CA LYS A 337 -6.71 20.07 6.71
C LYS A 337 -7.89 20.99 7.05
N ALA A 338 -8.10 22.03 6.25
CA ALA A 338 -9.24 22.94 6.39
C ALA A 338 -10.60 22.29 6.10
N ALA A 339 -10.64 21.29 5.22
CA ALA A 339 -11.80 20.44 4.99
C ALA A 339 -12.09 19.44 6.15
N GLY A 340 -11.36 19.51 7.25
CA GLY A 340 -11.53 18.64 8.43
C GLY A 340 -10.67 17.38 8.41
N GLY A 341 -9.74 17.24 7.46
CA GLY A 341 -8.84 16.09 7.38
C GLY A 341 -7.95 15.93 8.61
N ASN A 342 -7.93 14.73 9.19
CA ASN A 342 -7.05 14.35 10.31
C ASN A 342 -5.58 14.16 9.89
N ILE A 343 -4.99 15.20 9.29
CA ILE A 343 -3.55 15.30 9.01
C ILE A 343 -2.90 16.01 10.21
N THR A 344 -1.97 15.36 10.91
CA THR A 344 -1.47 15.84 12.21
C THR A 344 0.02 16.18 12.26
N GLY A 345 0.79 15.80 11.25
CA GLY A 345 2.23 16.07 11.24
C GLY A 345 2.85 16.12 9.86
N ILE A 346 3.87 16.97 9.73
CA ILE A 346 4.78 17.03 8.58
C ILE A 346 6.21 17.07 9.10
N THR A 347 6.97 16.01 8.83
CA THR A 347 8.38 15.85 9.22
C THR A 347 9.24 15.76 7.96
N TYR A 348 10.27 16.60 7.88
CA TYR A 348 11.27 16.57 6.81
C TYR A 348 12.44 15.65 7.16
N TRP A 349 12.93 14.83 6.22
CA TRP A 349 13.99 13.84 6.52
C TRP A 349 15.41 14.42 6.42
N GLY A 350 15.66 15.40 7.30
CA GLY A 350 16.95 16.06 7.52
C GLY A 350 16.81 17.57 7.73
N VAL A 351 17.84 18.18 8.30
CA VAL A 351 17.88 19.64 8.58
C VAL A 351 18.41 20.49 7.41
N GLY A 352 18.94 19.86 6.35
CA GLY A 352 19.45 20.52 5.14
C GLY A 352 20.03 19.51 4.15
N ASP A 353 20.14 19.89 2.87
CA ASP A 353 20.66 19.01 1.80
C ASP A 353 22.04 18.41 2.15
N ASP A 354 22.89 19.18 2.85
CA ASP A 354 24.22 18.76 3.34
C ASP A 354 24.20 17.66 4.43
N ARG A 355 23.02 17.35 4.98
CA ARG A 355 22.79 16.32 6.01
C ARG A 355 21.63 15.40 5.63
N SER A 356 21.39 15.18 4.33
CA SER A 356 20.38 14.26 3.82
C SER A 356 21.01 13.01 3.18
N TRP A 357 20.46 11.84 3.47
CA TRP A 357 20.79 10.58 2.78
C TRP A 357 20.52 10.63 1.26
N ARG A 358 19.73 11.60 0.78
CA ARG A 358 19.44 11.89 -0.64
C ARG A 358 20.04 13.23 -1.11
N GLY A 359 21.07 13.75 -0.42
CA GLY A 359 21.66 15.08 -0.63
C GLY A 359 22.02 15.43 -2.08
N ASP A 360 22.50 14.46 -2.87
CA ASP A 360 22.77 14.61 -4.32
C ASP A 360 21.58 15.15 -5.12
N GLY A 361 20.35 14.81 -4.72
CA GLY A 361 19.12 15.29 -5.35
C GLY A 361 18.56 16.58 -4.74
N ARG A 362 19.34 17.26 -3.88
CA ARG A 362 19.03 18.53 -3.20
C ARG A 362 17.59 18.60 -2.65
N PRO A 363 17.17 17.66 -1.77
CA PRO A 363 15.76 17.32 -1.64
C PRO A 363 14.98 18.08 -0.54
N LEU A 364 15.64 18.92 0.28
CA LEU A 364 15.07 19.57 1.46
C LEU A 364 14.82 21.07 1.28
N LEU A 365 14.19 21.72 2.27
CA LEU A 365 13.90 23.16 2.24
C LEU A 365 15.12 24.05 2.51
N PHE A 366 16.19 23.49 3.08
CA PHE A 366 17.43 24.18 3.43
C PHE A 366 18.61 23.53 2.68
N SER A 367 19.57 24.31 2.21
CA SER A 367 20.79 23.78 1.56
C SER A 367 21.80 23.27 2.59
N SER A 368 21.89 23.98 3.71
CA SER A 368 22.60 23.60 4.93
C SER A 368 21.90 24.21 6.13
N LEU A 369 22.33 23.84 7.34
CA LEU A 369 21.75 24.30 8.60
C LEU A 369 21.54 25.83 8.62
N GLY A 370 20.28 26.27 8.74
CA GLY A 370 19.90 27.69 8.78
C GLY A 370 19.91 28.44 7.45
N ASN A 371 20.25 27.80 6.32
CA ASN A 371 20.33 28.42 4.99
C ASN A 371 19.13 28.01 4.10
N PRO A 372 18.04 28.78 4.06
CA PRO A 372 16.83 28.43 3.31
C PRO A 372 17.02 28.51 1.79
N LYS A 373 16.46 27.54 1.07
CA LYS A 373 16.37 27.51 -0.40
C LYS A 373 15.13 28.24 -0.89
N PRO A 374 15.01 28.54 -2.20
CA PRO A 374 13.77 29.03 -2.81
C PRO A 374 12.52 28.23 -2.41
N ALA A 375 12.67 26.92 -2.17
CA ALA A 375 11.57 26.04 -1.78
C ALA A 375 11.00 26.37 -0.40
N TYR A 376 11.83 26.76 0.57
CA TYR A 376 11.38 27.26 1.87
C TYR A 376 10.45 28.47 1.68
N TYR A 377 10.91 29.47 0.93
CA TYR A 377 10.14 30.69 0.68
C TYR A 377 8.84 30.41 -0.08
N ARG A 378 8.82 29.46 -1.02
CA ARG A 378 7.59 29.05 -1.71
C ARG A 378 6.61 28.35 -0.77
N VAL A 379 7.09 27.46 0.11
CA VAL A 379 6.25 26.80 1.12
C VAL A 379 5.66 27.82 2.10
N MET A 380 6.42 28.85 2.50
CA MET A 380 5.89 29.93 3.32
C MET A 380 4.90 30.83 2.57
N SER A 381 5.15 31.17 1.30
CA SER A 381 4.22 32.00 0.51
C SER A 381 2.87 31.32 0.29
N VAL A 382 2.87 30.00 0.08
CA VAL A 382 1.66 29.17 -0.04
C VAL A 382 0.78 29.27 1.22
N TYR A 383 1.39 29.28 2.41
CA TYR A 383 0.65 29.47 3.66
C TYR A 383 0.00 30.87 3.72
N ASP A 384 0.76 31.92 3.38
CA ASP A 384 0.23 33.29 3.34
C ASP A 384 -0.89 33.46 2.30
N GLU A 385 -0.73 32.87 1.11
CA GLU A 385 -1.74 32.83 0.04
C GLU A 385 -3.01 32.11 0.50
N PHE A 386 -2.87 30.99 1.21
CA PHE A 386 -3.97 30.21 1.75
C PHE A 386 -4.73 30.99 2.84
N VAL A 387 -4.03 31.57 3.81
CA VAL A 387 -4.63 32.35 4.91
C VAL A 387 -5.34 33.60 4.39
N LYS A 388 -4.75 34.33 3.43
CA LYS A 388 -5.38 35.50 2.79
C LYS A 388 -6.67 35.15 2.06
N LYS A 389 -6.76 33.97 1.45
CA LYS A 389 -7.99 33.47 0.80
C LYS A 389 -9.03 32.96 1.80
N ASN A 390 -8.63 32.57 3.00
CA ASN A 390 -9.48 31.92 4.00
C ASN A 390 -9.39 32.59 5.39
N PRO A 391 -9.74 33.88 5.53
CA PRO A 391 -9.48 34.66 6.75
C PRO A 391 -10.17 34.09 8.02
N ASN A 392 -11.29 33.39 7.86
CA ASN A 392 -12.08 32.86 8.98
C ASN A 392 -11.49 31.58 9.61
N ILE A 393 -10.50 30.93 8.99
CA ILE A 393 -9.93 29.66 9.51
C ILE A 393 -9.10 29.88 10.78
N ASN A 394 -8.53 31.07 10.98
CA ASN A 394 -7.65 31.35 12.11
C ASN A 394 -8.35 31.44 13.49
N ASN A 395 -9.68 31.48 13.55
CA ASN A 395 -10.41 31.75 14.80
C ASN A 395 -10.86 30.51 15.59
N ASN A 396 -10.76 29.29 15.05
CA ASN A 396 -11.32 28.07 15.69
C ASN A 396 -10.30 27.06 16.24
N ASN A 397 -8.99 27.34 16.20
CA ASN A 397 -7.95 26.34 16.49
C ASN A 397 -7.61 26.14 17.99
N ASN A 398 -8.59 26.32 18.89
CA ASN A 398 -8.41 26.07 20.33
C ASN A 398 -9.45 25.09 20.94
N SER A 399 -10.20 24.38 20.11
CA SER A 399 -10.92 23.18 20.55
C SER A 399 -9.97 21.99 20.68
N LYS A 400 -9.85 21.42 21.89
CA LYS A 400 -9.32 20.06 22.08
C LYS A 400 -10.03 19.09 21.10
N PRO A 401 -9.40 17.99 20.66
CA PRO A 401 -10.10 16.94 19.94
C PRO A 401 -11.31 16.50 20.77
N ASN A 402 -12.50 16.65 20.22
CA ASN A 402 -13.70 16.18 20.89
C ASN A 402 -13.73 14.66 20.68
N ASN A 403 -13.39 13.88 21.71
CA ASN A 403 -13.35 12.40 21.69
C ASN A 403 -14.76 11.78 21.64
N ASN A 404 -15.61 12.29 20.74
CA ASN A 404 -16.96 11.85 20.47
C ASN A 404 -17.27 12.00 18.97
N ILE A 405 -16.48 11.31 18.14
CA ILE A 405 -16.95 10.85 16.83
C ILE A 405 -17.00 9.33 16.92
N GLY A 406 -18.22 8.80 17.02
CA GLY A 406 -18.44 7.38 17.22
C GLY A 406 -17.89 6.55 16.06
N ASN A 407 -17.12 5.53 16.42
CA ASN A 407 -16.76 4.33 15.67
C ASN A 407 -17.30 4.24 14.22
N GLN A 408 -16.58 4.85 13.27
CA GLN A 408 -16.71 4.61 11.84
C GLN A 408 -15.40 3.96 11.37
N ASN A 409 -15.34 2.62 11.49
CA ASN A 409 -14.32 1.75 10.87
C ASN A 409 -14.26 1.96 9.34
N THR A 410 -13.55 1.15 8.55
CA THR A 410 -13.52 1.30 7.07
C THR A 410 -13.79 0.02 6.27
N PRO A 411 -14.16 0.12 4.96
CA PRO A 411 -14.44 -1.07 4.19
C PRO A 411 -13.16 -1.85 3.94
N VAL A 412 -13.24 -3.13 4.22
CA VAL A 412 -12.21 -4.12 3.90
C VAL A 412 -12.16 -4.36 2.38
N ALA A 413 -11.01 -4.83 1.87
CA ALA A 413 -10.84 -5.09 0.43
C ALA A 413 -11.89 -6.05 -0.12
N ASP A 414 -12.22 -7.07 0.65
CA ASP A 414 -13.35 -7.96 0.47
C ASP A 414 -14.01 -8.14 1.84
N ALA A 415 -15.31 -7.91 1.94
CA ALA A 415 -16.08 -8.14 3.16
C ALA A 415 -16.26 -9.63 3.45
N ILE A 416 -15.99 -10.50 2.47
CA ILE A 416 -16.14 -11.94 2.58
C ILE A 416 -14.80 -12.61 2.89
N LEU A 417 -14.83 -13.43 3.93
CA LEU A 417 -13.76 -14.33 4.33
C LEU A 417 -14.10 -15.75 3.92
N ASN A 418 -13.07 -16.51 3.52
CA ASN A 418 -13.22 -17.90 3.06
C ASN A 418 -14.33 -18.06 1.99
N GLY A 419 -14.51 -17.06 1.11
CA GLY A 419 -15.58 -17.05 0.10
C GLY A 419 -15.43 -18.10 -1.00
N GLY A 420 -14.24 -18.68 -1.15
CA GLY A 420 -13.96 -19.85 -1.99
C GLY A 420 -13.86 -21.17 -1.22
N PHE A 421 -14.22 -21.20 0.07
CA PHE A 421 -14.35 -22.40 0.90
C PHE A 421 -13.14 -23.35 1.01
N GLU A 422 -11.95 -22.93 0.55
CA GLU A 422 -10.71 -23.72 0.59
C GLU A 422 -10.25 -24.03 2.03
N ASP A 423 -10.65 -23.22 3.01
CA ASP A 423 -10.39 -23.42 4.44
C ASP A 423 -11.59 -24.10 5.16
N GLY A 424 -12.46 -24.75 4.40
CA GLY A 424 -13.64 -25.46 4.89
C GLY A 424 -14.84 -24.54 5.10
N THR A 425 -15.66 -24.81 6.12
CA THR A 425 -16.85 -23.98 6.46
C THR A 425 -16.54 -22.87 7.48
N GLN A 426 -15.26 -22.63 7.80
CA GLN A 426 -14.85 -21.59 8.74
C GLN A 426 -15.33 -20.19 8.27
N GLU A 427 -15.60 -19.31 9.24
CA GLU A 427 -16.27 -18.00 9.09
C GLU A 427 -17.74 -18.04 8.60
N TRP A 428 -18.29 -19.19 8.16
CA TRP A 428 -19.69 -19.30 7.70
C TRP A 428 -20.61 -19.95 8.73
N LYS A 429 -21.81 -19.37 8.88
CA LYS A 429 -22.90 -19.83 9.75
C LYS A 429 -24.16 -20.08 8.92
N THR A 430 -25.22 -20.58 9.54
CA THR A 430 -26.53 -20.71 8.89
C THR A 430 -27.38 -19.45 9.08
N ASN A 431 -28.12 -19.05 8.04
CA ASN A 431 -29.39 -18.36 8.22
C ASN A 431 -30.49 -19.43 8.21
N GLY A 432 -31.39 -19.41 9.19
CA GLY A 432 -32.31 -20.52 9.45
C GLY A 432 -31.58 -21.82 9.83
N ASN A 433 -32.17 -22.96 9.47
CA ASN A 433 -31.69 -24.30 9.87
C ASN A 433 -31.32 -25.27 8.70
N PRO A 434 -30.62 -24.84 7.63
CA PRO A 434 -30.05 -25.76 6.64
C PRO A 434 -28.79 -26.46 7.17
N THR A 435 -28.39 -27.55 6.52
CA THR A 435 -27.08 -28.18 6.73
C THR A 435 -26.04 -27.52 5.82
N LEU A 436 -24.88 -27.14 6.39
CA LEU A 436 -23.70 -26.71 5.62
C LEU A 436 -22.66 -27.84 5.58
N GLY A 437 -22.25 -28.23 4.37
CA GLY A 437 -21.23 -29.25 4.13
C GLY A 437 -20.24 -28.85 3.05
N LEU A 438 -19.21 -29.66 2.82
CA LEU A 438 -18.19 -29.41 1.79
C LEU A 438 -18.40 -30.28 0.56
N ALA A 439 -18.27 -29.66 -0.61
CA ALA A 439 -18.29 -30.30 -1.91
C ALA A 439 -16.87 -30.43 -2.48
N TYR A 440 -16.42 -31.66 -2.71
CA TYR A 440 -15.07 -31.96 -3.23
C TYR A 440 -15.02 -32.16 -4.76
N TYR A 441 -16.19 -32.36 -5.38
CA TYR A 441 -16.32 -32.66 -6.82
C TYR A 441 -17.26 -31.70 -7.56
N THR A 442 -17.97 -30.84 -6.83
CA THR A 442 -18.89 -29.82 -7.36
C THR A 442 -18.33 -28.44 -7.00
N VAL A 443 -17.30 -28.00 -7.72
CA VAL A 443 -16.57 -26.75 -7.44
C VAL A 443 -16.52 -25.87 -8.68
N ALA A 444 -16.48 -24.54 -8.53
CA ALA A 444 -16.37 -23.59 -9.63
C ALA A 444 -14.90 -23.20 -9.88
N ASN A 445 -14.15 -22.98 -8.81
CA ASN A 445 -12.70 -22.87 -8.78
C ASN A 445 -12.13 -23.74 -7.63
N GLY A 446 -10.86 -23.58 -7.27
CA GLY A 446 -10.28 -24.25 -6.10
C GLY A 446 -10.30 -25.79 -6.13
N LYS A 447 -10.57 -26.36 -4.96
CA LYS A 447 -10.73 -27.77 -4.60
C LYS A 447 -12.02 -28.02 -3.81
N LEU A 448 -12.55 -26.99 -3.14
CA LEU A 448 -13.73 -27.05 -2.29
C LEU A 448 -14.78 -26.05 -2.77
N ALA A 449 -16.03 -26.32 -2.42
CA ALA A 449 -17.14 -25.38 -2.49
C ALA A 449 -18.10 -25.72 -1.34
N LEU A 450 -18.95 -24.78 -0.96
CA LEU A 450 -19.97 -25.02 0.05
C LEU A 450 -21.16 -25.76 -0.56
N LYS A 451 -21.65 -26.80 0.12
CA LYS A 451 -22.94 -27.43 -0.13
C LYS A 451 -23.92 -27.00 0.96
N VAL A 452 -25.14 -26.68 0.54
CA VAL A 452 -26.25 -26.24 1.41
C VAL A 452 -27.42 -27.20 1.15
N SER A 453 -27.84 -27.96 2.17
CA SER A 453 -28.94 -28.94 2.07
C SER A 453 -29.95 -28.78 3.20
N ASP A 454 -30.99 -29.61 3.19
CA ASP A 454 -31.98 -29.77 4.29
C ASP A 454 -32.84 -28.55 4.63
N ARG A 455 -32.79 -27.52 3.77
CA ARG A 455 -33.54 -26.26 3.84
C ARG A 455 -35.03 -26.50 4.12
N LYS A 456 -35.61 -25.70 5.01
CA LYS A 456 -37.04 -25.68 5.37
C LYS A 456 -37.76 -24.44 4.83
N ASN A 457 -37.04 -23.32 4.70
CA ASN A 457 -37.54 -22.05 4.17
C ASN A 457 -36.71 -21.57 2.98
N THR A 458 -37.26 -20.68 2.17
CA THR A 458 -36.54 -20.06 1.04
C THR A 458 -35.34 -19.22 1.49
N GLY A 459 -35.44 -18.58 2.66
CA GLY A 459 -34.36 -17.82 3.29
C GLY A 459 -33.26 -18.68 3.92
N ASP A 460 -33.46 -19.99 4.05
CA ASP A 460 -32.46 -20.87 4.65
C ASP A 460 -31.24 -20.99 3.74
N GLY A 461 -30.07 -20.60 4.25
CA GLY A 461 -28.85 -20.57 3.47
C GLY A 461 -27.57 -20.30 4.28
N PRO A 462 -26.42 -20.20 3.62
CA PRO A 462 -25.16 -19.85 4.25
C PRO A 462 -25.12 -18.34 4.52
N MET A 463 -24.62 -17.97 5.69
CA MET A 463 -24.57 -16.61 6.21
C MET A 463 -23.16 -16.28 6.72
N GLN A 464 -22.72 -15.05 6.49
CA GLN A 464 -21.51 -14.52 7.14
C GLN A 464 -21.83 -13.20 7.84
N ASP A 465 -21.28 -13.04 9.05
CA ASP A 465 -21.30 -11.76 9.76
C ASP A 465 -20.14 -10.90 9.26
N ILE A 466 -20.48 -9.75 8.68
CA ILE A 466 -19.57 -8.79 8.06
C ILE A 466 -19.69 -7.42 8.73
N THR A 467 -20.06 -7.40 10.02
CA THR A 467 -20.18 -6.19 10.83
C THR A 467 -18.86 -5.39 10.80
N GLY A 468 -18.95 -4.10 10.50
CA GLY A 468 -17.78 -3.22 10.31
C GLY A 468 -17.13 -3.27 8.93
N CYS A 469 -17.56 -4.15 8.02
CA CYS A 469 -16.99 -4.26 6.67
C CYS A 469 -17.65 -3.35 5.61
N LEU A 470 -18.85 -2.83 5.87
CA LEU A 470 -19.67 -2.05 4.93
C LEU A 470 -20.07 -0.68 5.49
N PHE A 471 -20.36 0.28 4.59
CA PHE A 471 -20.42 1.72 4.89
C PHE A 471 -21.67 2.38 4.34
N ALA A 472 -22.37 3.14 5.18
CA ALA A 472 -23.55 3.88 4.79
C ALA A 472 -23.25 4.84 3.61
N GLY A 473 -24.02 4.72 2.54
CA GLY A 473 -23.86 5.52 1.32
C GLY A 473 -22.82 5.03 0.31
N ASN A 474 -21.99 4.05 0.65
CA ASN A 474 -20.95 3.52 -0.24
C ASN A 474 -21.46 2.38 -1.14
N THR A 475 -20.87 2.26 -2.32
CA THR A 475 -21.18 1.22 -3.31
C THR A 475 -20.13 0.10 -3.29
N TYR A 476 -20.58 -1.14 -3.48
CA TYR A 476 -19.77 -2.36 -3.47
C TYR A 476 -20.00 -3.17 -4.74
N ASN A 477 -18.95 -3.77 -5.28
CA ASN A 477 -19.03 -4.82 -6.28
C ASN A 477 -19.24 -6.16 -5.56
N ILE A 478 -20.23 -6.93 -5.97
CA ILE A 478 -20.60 -8.20 -5.34
C ILE A 478 -20.51 -9.30 -6.39
N SER A 479 -20.00 -10.48 -6.00
CA SER A 479 -20.09 -11.68 -6.82
C SER A 479 -20.19 -12.97 -6.01
N ALA A 480 -20.81 -14.00 -6.58
CA ALA A 480 -20.72 -15.39 -6.15
C ALA A 480 -20.92 -16.33 -7.34
N LYS A 481 -20.45 -17.57 -7.21
CA LYS A 481 -20.84 -18.70 -8.05
C LYS A 481 -21.92 -19.50 -7.36
N ILE A 482 -22.93 -19.92 -8.11
CA ILE A 482 -24.00 -20.78 -7.59
C ILE A 482 -24.36 -21.88 -8.59
N GLN A 483 -24.66 -23.07 -8.07
CA GLN A 483 -25.17 -24.20 -8.84
C GLN A 483 -26.19 -24.97 -7.99
N TYR A 484 -27.25 -25.47 -8.62
CA TYR A 484 -28.09 -26.52 -8.06
C TYR A 484 -28.26 -27.60 -9.14
N LYS A 485 -28.41 -28.86 -8.74
CA LYS A 485 -28.41 -30.02 -9.64
C LYS A 485 -29.05 -31.23 -8.97
N GLU A 486 -29.17 -32.32 -9.72
CA GLU A 486 -29.43 -33.63 -9.14
C GLU A 486 -28.31 -34.03 -8.18
N ASP A 487 -28.71 -34.45 -6.98
CA ASP A 487 -27.86 -34.75 -5.85
C ASP A 487 -28.36 -36.03 -5.17
N VAL A 488 -27.48 -37.02 -5.04
CA VAL A 488 -27.83 -38.35 -4.51
C VAL A 488 -28.25 -38.33 -3.05
N SER A 489 -27.96 -37.27 -2.30
CA SER A 489 -28.44 -37.11 -0.92
C SER A 489 -29.76 -36.35 -0.81
N ASP A 490 -30.35 -35.90 -1.93
CA ASP A 490 -31.61 -35.16 -1.96
C ASP A 490 -32.56 -35.78 -2.99
N PRO A 491 -33.48 -36.66 -2.57
CA PRO A 491 -34.41 -37.34 -3.48
C PRO A 491 -35.32 -36.38 -4.27
N ALA A 492 -35.59 -35.17 -3.78
CA ALA A 492 -36.40 -34.19 -4.49
C ALA A 492 -35.67 -33.58 -5.71
N SER A 493 -34.34 -33.76 -5.78
CA SER A 493 -33.48 -33.13 -6.79
C SER A 493 -33.73 -33.54 -8.24
N MET A 494 -34.31 -34.72 -8.47
CA MET A 494 -34.77 -35.13 -9.80
C MET A 494 -35.89 -34.21 -10.33
N HIS A 495 -36.72 -33.66 -9.45
CA HIS A 495 -37.85 -32.80 -9.79
C HIS A 495 -37.55 -31.29 -9.72
N TYR A 496 -36.29 -30.90 -9.46
CA TYR A 496 -35.90 -29.48 -9.47
C TYR A 496 -36.20 -28.80 -10.82
N PRO A 497 -36.65 -27.53 -10.80
CA PRO A 497 -37.00 -26.78 -12.00
C PRO A 497 -35.78 -26.54 -12.90
N ALA A 498 -36.04 -26.37 -14.21
CA ALA A 498 -34.99 -26.17 -15.22
C ALA A 498 -34.15 -24.89 -14.97
N ASN A 499 -34.76 -23.85 -14.40
CA ASN A 499 -34.09 -22.64 -13.93
C ASN A 499 -34.65 -22.20 -12.57
N LYS A 500 -33.86 -21.46 -11.79
CA LYS A 500 -34.27 -20.90 -10.50
C LYS A 500 -33.48 -19.64 -10.15
N GLN A 501 -34.14 -18.65 -9.57
CA GLN A 501 -33.48 -17.44 -9.09
C GLN A 501 -32.81 -17.68 -7.73
N PHE A 502 -31.60 -17.13 -7.58
CA PHE A 502 -30.87 -17.05 -6.30
C PHE A 502 -30.51 -15.59 -6.01
N ILE A 503 -30.40 -15.25 -4.73
CA ILE A 503 -30.20 -13.90 -4.23
C ILE A 503 -29.05 -13.91 -3.20
N ILE A 504 -28.24 -12.84 -3.16
CA ILE A 504 -27.45 -12.48 -1.97
C ILE A 504 -28.17 -11.33 -1.30
N SER A 505 -28.53 -11.51 -0.03
CA SER A 505 -29.30 -10.56 0.78
C SER A 505 -28.49 -10.10 1.98
N ILE A 506 -28.77 -8.88 2.45
CA ILE A 506 -28.14 -8.25 3.61
C ILE A 506 -29.18 -8.01 4.71
N ILE A 507 -28.79 -8.24 5.97
CA ILE A 507 -29.56 -7.97 7.18
C ILE A 507 -28.79 -6.91 7.98
N TYR A 508 -29.49 -5.85 8.39
CA TYR A 508 -28.99 -4.75 9.23
C TYR A 508 -29.32 -4.95 10.71
N GLY A 509 -28.76 -4.10 11.59
CA GLY A 509 -28.90 -4.23 13.05
C GLY A 509 -30.33 -4.06 13.57
N ASP A 510 -31.14 -3.29 12.83
CA ASP A 510 -32.57 -3.09 13.04
C ASP A 510 -33.45 -4.26 12.54
N GLY A 511 -32.85 -5.28 11.93
CA GLY A 511 -33.53 -6.41 11.30
C GLY A 511 -34.00 -6.16 9.87
N THR A 512 -33.74 -4.99 9.27
CA THR A 512 -34.09 -4.69 7.88
C THR A 512 -33.33 -5.62 6.92
N ILE A 513 -34.06 -6.30 6.03
CA ILE A 513 -33.51 -7.19 4.99
C ILE A 513 -33.61 -6.53 3.62
N GLN A 514 -32.53 -6.57 2.82
CA GLN A 514 -32.53 -6.09 1.42
C GLN A 514 -31.80 -7.04 0.48
N ASN A 515 -32.29 -7.17 -0.76
CA ASN A 515 -31.64 -7.94 -1.81
C ASN A 515 -30.46 -7.13 -2.39
N MET A 516 -29.24 -7.66 -2.31
CA MET A 516 -28.05 -6.97 -2.84
C MET A 516 -27.85 -7.22 -4.33
N VAL A 517 -27.88 -8.49 -4.74
CA VAL A 517 -27.76 -8.96 -6.14
C VAL A 517 -28.55 -10.26 -6.31
N SER A 518 -28.99 -10.55 -7.54
CA SER A 518 -29.59 -11.85 -7.87
C SER A 518 -29.18 -12.34 -9.25
N THR A 519 -29.42 -13.63 -9.54
CA THR A 519 -29.24 -14.22 -10.87
C THR A 519 -30.25 -15.36 -11.07
N ILE A 520 -30.50 -15.72 -12.33
CA ILE A 520 -31.22 -16.95 -12.68
C ILE A 520 -30.18 -18.02 -13.01
N ALA A 521 -30.16 -19.10 -12.23
CA ALA A 521 -29.31 -20.26 -12.46
C ALA A 521 -30.07 -21.34 -13.24
N ASN A 522 -29.39 -22.09 -14.11
CA ASN A 522 -29.94 -23.26 -14.78
C ASN A 522 -29.51 -24.54 -14.05
N LYS A 523 -30.40 -25.53 -13.97
CA LYS A 523 -30.11 -26.83 -13.33
C LYS A 523 -28.87 -27.47 -13.95
N GLY A 524 -27.92 -27.89 -13.11
CA GLY A 524 -26.67 -28.53 -13.53
C GLY A 524 -25.57 -27.57 -14.01
N GLN A 525 -25.78 -26.25 -14.01
CA GLN A 525 -24.81 -25.26 -14.50
C GLN A 525 -24.35 -24.31 -13.39
N TRP A 526 -23.10 -23.86 -13.46
CA TRP A 526 -22.59 -22.79 -12.61
C TRP A 526 -23.02 -21.43 -13.15
N ALA A 527 -23.94 -20.77 -12.45
CA ALA A 527 -24.30 -19.38 -12.70
C ALA A 527 -23.38 -18.43 -11.93
N THR A 528 -23.44 -17.14 -12.29
CA THR A 528 -22.75 -16.07 -11.55
C THR A 528 -23.81 -15.11 -11.04
N LEU A 529 -23.87 -14.92 -9.72
CA LEU A 529 -24.48 -13.72 -9.14
C LEU A 529 -23.40 -12.65 -9.22
N SER A 530 -23.70 -11.50 -9.81
CA SER A 530 -22.78 -10.36 -9.78
C SER A 530 -23.49 -9.06 -10.07
N GLY A 531 -23.06 -7.99 -9.42
CA GLY A 531 -23.61 -6.65 -9.61
C GLY A 531 -23.00 -5.66 -8.63
N THR A 532 -23.68 -4.54 -8.44
CA THR A 532 -23.28 -3.51 -7.47
C THR A 532 -24.41 -3.20 -6.51
N TYR A 533 -24.09 -3.02 -5.23
CA TYR A 533 -25.05 -2.61 -4.20
C TYR A 533 -24.56 -1.36 -3.48
N THR A 534 -25.47 -0.40 -3.23
CA THR A 534 -25.17 0.80 -2.43
C THR A 534 -25.86 0.67 -1.09
N VAL A 535 -25.09 0.67 0.00
CA VAL A 535 -25.63 0.60 1.36
C VAL A 535 -26.44 1.87 1.64
N PRO A 536 -27.66 1.79 2.21
CA PRO A 536 -28.45 2.97 2.54
C PRO A 536 -27.70 3.92 3.48
N LYS A 537 -27.81 5.24 3.25
CA LYS A 537 -27.16 6.28 4.07
C LYS A 537 -27.60 6.31 5.55
N LYS A 538 -28.68 5.62 5.90
CA LYS A 538 -29.25 5.52 7.25
C LYS A 538 -29.34 4.07 7.75
N ALA A 539 -28.63 3.13 7.12
CA ALA A 539 -28.64 1.73 7.55
C ALA A 539 -28.06 1.59 8.96
N ASP A 540 -28.66 0.75 9.80
CA ASP A 540 -28.06 0.37 11.08
C ASP A 540 -26.95 -0.67 10.83
N LEU A 541 -25.71 -0.24 11.03
CA LEU A 541 -24.51 -1.06 10.83
C LEU A 541 -23.99 -1.70 12.13
N SER A 542 -24.76 -1.62 13.23
CA SER A 542 -24.43 -2.23 14.53
C SER A 542 -24.31 -3.76 14.46
N SER A 543 -25.05 -4.39 13.55
CA SER A 543 -24.79 -5.74 13.06
C SER A 543 -25.09 -5.80 11.57
N VAL A 544 -24.19 -6.39 10.78
CA VAL A 544 -24.37 -6.55 9.34
C VAL A 544 -24.08 -7.97 8.94
N LYS A 545 -25.07 -8.68 8.39
CA LYS A 545 -24.91 -10.06 7.94
C LYS A 545 -25.34 -10.17 6.49
N ILE A 546 -24.64 -11.00 5.72
CA ILE A 546 -25.09 -11.40 4.38
C ILE A 546 -25.43 -12.87 4.37
N PHE A 547 -26.42 -13.25 3.56
CA PHE A 547 -26.82 -14.63 3.36
C PHE A 547 -27.27 -14.88 1.92
N ILE A 548 -27.26 -16.15 1.50
CA ILE A 548 -27.56 -16.55 0.12
C ILE A 548 -28.81 -17.41 0.10
N GLU A 549 -29.83 -17.00 -0.65
CA GLU A 549 -31.18 -17.55 -0.54
C GLU A 549 -31.89 -17.73 -1.90
N THR A 550 -33.10 -18.27 -1.86
CA THR A 550 -34.07 -18.22 -2.97
C THR A 550 -35.19 -17.21 -2.67
N PRO A 551 -35.89 -16.65 -3.67
CA PRO A 551 -36.96 -15.67 -3.44
C PRO A 551 -38.00 -16.13 -2.41
N TRP A 552 -38.44 -15.21 -1.55
CA TRP A 552 -39.38 -15.51 -0.47
C TRP A 552 -40.71 -16.07 -0.97
N LEU A 553 -41.16 -17.16 -0.32
CA LEU A 553 -42.48 -17.74 -0.49
C LEU A 553 -43.04 -18.17 0.87
N GLN A 554 -44.31 -17.87 1.11
CA GLN A 554 -45.01 -18.23 2.36
C GLN A 554 -45.13 -19.76 2.56
N ASN A 555 -45.31 -20.50 1.46
CA ASN A 555 -45.51 -21.95 1.45
C ASN A 555 -44.59 -22.60 0.40
N PRO A 556 -43.29 -22.79 0.70
CA PRO A 556 -42.33 -23.29 -0.27
C PRO A 556 -42.47 -24.80 -0.53
N ASN A 557 -42.29 -25.22 -1.77
CA ASN A 557 -42.28 -26.62 -2.16
C ASN A 557 -40.84 -27.18 -2.11
N ALA A 558 -40.68 -28.37 -1.52
CA ALA A 558 -39.38 -29.02 -1.37
C ALA A 558 -38.59 -29.18 -2.69
N SER A 559 -39.28 -29.55 -3.78
CA SER A 559 -38.67 -29.73 -5.10
C SER A 559 -38.56 -28.45 -5.93
N GLN A 560 -39.38 -27.42 -5.68
CA GLN A 560 -39.39 -26.21 -6.51
C GLN A 560 -38.60 -25.04 -5.89
N ASP A 561 -38.46 -24.99 -4.56
CA ASP A 561 -38.01 -23.80 -3.83
C ASP A 561 -36.87 -24.05 -2.83
N LEU A 562 -36.85 -25.24 -2.22
CA LEU A 562 -35.94 -25.60 -1.13
C LEU A 562 -34.73 -26.44 -1.58
N MET A 563 -34.34 -26.32 -2.86
CA MET A 563 -33.28 -27.15 -3.45
C MET A 563 -31.99 -27.10 -2.65
N THR A 564 -31.35 -28.25 -2.51
CA THR A 564 -29.91 -28.37 -2.22
C THR A 564 -29.10 -27.63 -3.28
N PHE A 565 -28.20 -26.74 -2.86
CA PHE A 565 -27.39 -25.90 -3.75
C PHE A 565 -25.92 -25.79 -3.30
N TYR A 566 -25.09 -25.27 -4.20
CA TYR A 566 -23.65 -25.18 -4.08
C TYR A 566 -23.19 -23.74 -4.31
N VAL A 567 -22.27 -23.25 -3.48
CA VAL A 567 -21.75 -21.88 -3.51
C VAL A 567 -20.22 -21.89 -3.57
N ASP A 568 -19.63 -20.99 -4.36
CA ASP A 568 -18.18 -20.80 -4.50
C ASP A 568 -17.87 -19.32 -4.87
N ASP A 569 -16.60 -18.91 -4.80
CA ASP A 569 -16.08 -17.56 -5.12
C ASP A 569 -16.96 -16.36 -4.63
N VAL A 570 -17.46 -16.40 -3.39
CA VAL A 570 -18.24 -15.28 -2.81
C VAL A 570 -17.32 -14.10 -2.47
N SER A 571 -17.72 -12.89 -2.85
CA SER A 571 -16.90 -11.67 -2.74
C SER A 571 -17.78 -10.41 -2.68
N ILE A 572 -17.42 -9.45 -1.84
CA ILE A 572 -18.04 -8.11 -1.70
C ILE A 572 -16.91 -7.08 -1.52
N THR A 573 -16.55 -6.38 -2.59
CA THR A 573 -15.41 -5.43 -2.61
C THR A 573 -15.89 -3.99 -2.79
N PHE A 574 -15.18 -3.00 -2.24
CA PHE A 574 -15.56 -1.59 -2.41
C PHE A 574 -15.47 -1.15 -3.90
N ASN A 575 -16.43 -0.33 -4.36
CA ASN A 575 -16.51 0.15 -5.73
C ASN A 575 -16.09 1.63 -5.83
N ASN A 576 -14.88 1.87 -6.30
CA ASN A 576 -14.28 3.22 -6.39
C ASN A 576 -14.95 4.16 -7.43
N GLY A 577 -15.86 3.66 -8.27
CA GLY A 577 -16.51 4.45 -9.33
C GLY A 577 -15.56 4.93 -10.45
N PRO A 578 -16.10 5.59 -11.49
CA PRO A 578 -15.29 6.19 -12.55
C PRO A 578 -14.82 7.60 -12.15
N VAL A 579 -13.49 7.80 -12.14
CA VAL A 579 -12.90 9.14 -11.99
C VAL A 579 -13.21 9.97 -13.25
N LYS A 580 -13.83 11.14 -13.06
CA LYS A 580 -13.99 12.15 -14.12
C LYS A 580 -12.75 13.04 -14.16
N GLU A 581 -11.93 12.94 -15.20
CA GLU A 581 -10.85 13.89 -15.43
C GLU A 581 -11.39 15.21 -16.02
N GLY A 582 -11.02 16.32 -15.38
CA GLY A 582 -11.36 17.67 -15.82
C GLY A 582 -10.20 18.34 -16.57
N ILE A 583 -10.44 18.61 -17.86
CA ILE A 583 -9.92 19.70 -18.71
C ILE A 583 -8.73 20.53 -18.18
N ALA A 584 -7.59 20.52 -18.90
CA ALA A 584 -6.95 21.75 -19.41
C ALA A 584 -5.80 21.48 -20.42
N ASN A 585 -5.99 21.99 -21.65
CA ASN A 585 -5.09 22.80 -22.50
C ASN A 585 -3.59 22.43 -22.68
N LYS A 586 -3.07 22.21 -23.90
CA LYS A 586 -2.90 23.06 -25.12
C LYS A 586 -1.59 23.87 -25.14
N ASN A 587 -0.86 23.71 -26.26
CA ASN A 587 0.32 24.46 -26.74
C ASN A 587 1.60 24.21 -25.91
N ASP A 588 2.78 23.95 -26.49
CA ASP A 588 3.41 24.66 -27.60
C ASP A 588 4.16 23.79 -28.64
N ASN A 589 4.53 24.45 -29.74
CA ASN A 589 5.19 23.91 -30.95
C ASN A 589 6.69 24.30 -30.97
N PRO A 590 7.59 23.54 -31.62
CA PRO A 590 8.32 24.18 -32.72
C PRO A 590 8.67 23.28 -33.94
N THR A 591 8.14 23.69 -35.10
CA THR A 591 8.82 23.92 -36.41
C THR A 591 9.77 22.90 -37.07
N ASN A 592 9.45 22.56 -38.33
CA ASN A 592 10.32 22.32 -39.52
C ASN A 592 11.43 21.20 -39.45
N ASN A 593 11.92 20.52 -40.51
CA ASN A 593 11.58 20.22 -41.92
C ASN A 593 12.62 19.15 -42.41
N ASN A 594 12.58 18.44 -43.55
CA ASN A 594 11.63 18.32 -44.67
C ASN A 594 11.85 16.97 -45.43
N GLY A 595 10.78 16.31 -45.91
CA GLY A 595 10.81 15.32 -47.02
C GLY A 595 11.42 13.91 -46.77
N GLY A 596 10.87 12.82 -47.31
CA GLY A 596 9.65 12.66 -48.13
C GLY A 596 9.25 11.20 -48.35
N ASP A 597 8.07 11.04 -48.97
CA ASP A 597 7.47 9.84 -49.57
C ASP A 597 7.04 8.63 -48.68
N GLY A 598 5.71 8.42 -48.58
CA GLY A 598 5.19 7.33 -49.41
C GLY A 598 4.60 6.04 -48.82
N SER A 599 4.19 5.94 -47.55
CA SER A 599 3.20 4.88 -47.18
C SER A 599 2.48 5.13 -45.86
N TYR A 600 1.23 5.61 -45.93
CA TYR A 600 0.34 5.64 -44.78
C TYR A 600 -0.19 4.22 -44.47
N ASN A 601 0.17 3.71 -43.29
CA ASN A 601 -0.63 2.70 -42.62
C ASN A 601 -0.75 3.12 -41.14
N GLY A 602 -1.94 3.61 -40.77
CA GLY A 602 -2.19 4.28 -39.50
C GLY A 602 -1.81 3.42 -38.30
N GLY A 603 -0.75 3.82 -37.60
CA GLY A 603 -0.22 3.10 -36.45
C GLY A 603 0.13 4.07 -35.34
N SER A 604 -0.84 4.33 -34.45
CA SER A 604 -0.54 4.97 -33.17
C SER A 604 0.64 4.28 -32.50
N SER A 605 1.55 5.06 -31.93
CA SER A 605 2.69 4.60 -31.14
C SER A 605 2.20 3.93 -29.85
N LYS A 606 1.65 2.72 -29.97
CA LYS A 606 1.02 1.99 -28.88
C LYS A 606 1.97 1.85 -27.70
N GLU A 607 1.60 2.50 -26.62
CA GLU A 607 2.36 2.69 -25.39
C GLU A 607 2.90 1.36 -24.82
N VAL A 608 4.07 1.43 -24.19
CA VAL A 608 4.81 0.26 -23.69
C VAL A 608 5.02 0.36 -22.18
N TYR A 609 4.14 -0.31 -21.44
CA TYR A 609 4.12 -0.28 -19.97
C TYR A 609 5.20 -1.19 -19.37
N LEU A 610 5.94 -0.67 -18.38
CA LEU A 610 6.99 -1.41 -17.65
C LEU A 610 6.47 -1.94 -16.31
N ILE A 611 6.33 -3.25 -16.17
CA ILE A 611 5.93 -3.91 -14.91
C ILE A 611 7.09 -4.76 -14.37
N LYS A 612 7.72 -4.30 -13.30
CA LYS A 612 9.00 -4.79 -12.74
C LYS A 612 10.12 -4.86 -13.79
N LYS A 613 10.29 -6.01 -14.46
CA LYS A 613 11.33 -6.23 -15.50
C LYS A 613 10.76 -6.56 -16.87
N TYR A 614 9.44 -6.64 -17.00
CA TYR A 614 8.72 -7.04 -18.19
C TYR A 614 8.06 -5.82 -18.82
N THR A 615 8.10 -5.73 -20.15
CA THR A 615 7.38 -4.72 -20.90
C THR A 615 6.10 -5.30 -21.48
N TYR A 616 5.05 -4.51 -21.52
CA TYR A 616 3.71 -4.88 -22.00
C TYR A 616 3.19 -3.85 -23.00
N GLN A 617 2.10 -4.18 -23.68
CA GLN A 617 1.41 -3.30 -24.62
C GLN A 617 -0.06 -3.72 -24.62
N ILE A 618 -0.97 -2.77 -24.49
CA ILE A 618 -2.41 -3.05 -24.49
C ILE A 618 -2.85 -3.46 -25.90
N ILE A 619 -3.69 -4.50 -25.96
CA ILE A 619 -4.28 -5.04 -27.19
C ILE A 619 -5.68 -4.48 -27.36
N SER A 620 -6.49 -4.52 -26.30
CA SER A 620 -7.85 -3.96 -26.25
C SER A 620 -8.11 -3.44 -24.84
N GLU A 621 -8.54 -2.18 -24.78
CA GLU A 621 -8.99 -1.48 -23.57
C GLU A 621 -10.33 -1.99 -23.07
N GLU A 622 -11.25 -2.27 -23.98
CA GLU A 622 -12.57 -2.83 -23.69
C GLU A 622 -12.45 -4.24 -23.08
N ASN A 623 -11.75 -5.16 -23.77
CA ASN A 623 -11.63 -6.56 -23.35
C ASN A 623 -10.59 -6.78 -22.24
N LYS A 624 -9.93 -5.71 -21.78
CA LYS A 624 -8.82 -5.71 -20.81
C LYS A 624 -7.78 -6.79 -21.14
N THR A 625 -7.18 -6.70 -22.32
CA THR A 625 -6.14 -7.64 -22.78
C THR A 625 -4.82 -6.97 -23.16
N VAL A 626 -3.70 -7.63 -22.85
CA VAL A 626 -2.33 -7.15 -23.17
C VAL A 626 -1.45 -8.22 -23.82
N ALA A 627 -0.45 -7.75 -24.57
CA ALA A 627 0.69 -8.53 -25.03
C ALA A 627 1.90 -8.26 -24.15
N VAL A 628 2.64 -9.31 -23.75
CA VAL A 628 4.00 -9.12 -23.22
C VAL A 628 4.96 -8.88 -24.38
N THR A 629 5.70 -7.76 -24.33
CA THR A 629 6.58 -7.27 -25.39
C THR A 629 8.06 -7.53 -25.13
N GLY A 630 8.46 -7.85 -23.89
CA GLY A 630 9.83 -8.33 -23.61
C GLY A 630 10.33 -8.21 -22.18
N LEU A 631 11.63 -7.93 -22.06
CA LEU A 631 12.36 -7.67 -20.82
C LEU A 631 13.26 -6.45 -21.00
N THR A 632 13.34 -5.58 -19.99
CA THR A 632 14.29 -4.45 -19.95
C THR A 632 15.75 -4.92 -19.97
N LYS A 633 16.09 -5.96 -19.19
CA LYS A 633 17.44 -6.53 -19.11
C LYS A 633 17.42 -8.04 -19.41
N LYS A 634 18.08 -8.48 -20.49
CA LYS A 634 18.11 -9.89 -20.98
C LYS A 634 18.99 -10.85 -20.15
N LYS A 635 19.17 -10.55 -18.85
CA LYS A 635 20.00 -11.30 -17.90
C LYS A 635 19.22 -12.39 -17.11
N ALA A 636 17.89 -12.44 -17.21
CA ALA A 636 17.03 -13.31 -16.40
C ALA A 636 17.31 -14.83 -16.57
N LYS A 637 17.49 -15.55 -15.44
CA LYS A 637 17.64 -17.03 -15.39
C LYS A 637 16.30 -17.78 -15.56
N LYS A 638 15.17 -17.15 -15.25
CA LYS A 638 13.79 -17.70 -15.33
C LYS A 638 12.87 -16.63 -15.94
N ILE A 639 12.09 -17.01 -16.94
CA ILE A 639 11.06 -16.16 -17.55
C ILE A 639 9.70 -16.68 -17.07
N ARG A 640 8.92 -15.85 -16.36
CA ARG A 640 7.54 -16.15 -15.98
C ARG A 640 6.65 -15.07 -16.59
N ILE A 641 5.83 -15.45 -17.56
CA ILE A 641 4.77 -14.59 -18.10
C ILE A 641 3.57 -14.79 -17.15
N LYS A 642 3.04 -13.69 -16.58
CA LYS A 642 1.89 -13.74 -15.68
C LYS A 642 0.59 -14.07 -16.44
N ASN A 643 -0.46 -14.41 -15.70
CA ASN A 643 -1.82 -14.62 -16.22
C ASN A 643 -2.48 -13.27 -16.55
N ALA A 644 -2.27 -12.30 -15.68
CA ALA A 644 -2.71 -10.91 -15.81
C ALA A 644 -1.61 -9.98 -15.27
N VAL A 645 -1.71 -8.69 -15.60
CA VAL A 645 -0.91 -7.60 -15.03
C VAL A 645 -1.81 -6.43 -14.72
N ASN A 646 -1.54 -5.73 -13.63
CA ASN A 646 -2.06 -4.39 -13.41
C ASN A 646 -1.27 -3.42 -14.32
N ILE A 647 -1.98 -2.56 -15.04
CA ILE A 647 -1.46 -1.39 -15.75
C ILE A 647 -2.41 -0.25 -15.39
N ASN A 648 -1.87 0.83 -14.81
CA ASN A 648 -2.62 2.04 -14.44
C ASN A 648 -3.89 1.74 -13.63
N GLY A 649 -3.75 0.95 -12.55
CA GLY A 649 -4.85 0.52 -11.67
C GLY A 649 -5.67 -0.66 -12.22
N GLN A 650 -5.76 -0.82 -13.53
CA GLN A 650 -6.62 -1.79 -14.19
C GLN A 650 -5.93 -3.14 -14.46
N ILE A 651 -6.64 -4.25 -14.21
CA ILE A 651 -6.13 -5.60 -14.47
C ILE A 651 -6.37 -6.00 -15.93
N TYR A 652 -5.29 -6.27 -16.66
CA TYR A 652 -5.31 -6.79 -18.04
C TYR A 652 -4.88 -8.26 -18.10
N LYS A 653 -5.67 -9.10 -18.78
CA LYS A 653 -5.34 -10.49 -19.10
C LYS A 653 -4.17 -10.53 -20.09
N VAL A 654 -3.09 -11.23 -19.75
CA VAL A 654 -1.93 -11.40 -20.65
C VAL A 654 -2.25 -12.52 -21.64
N VAL A 655 -2.74 -12.15 -22.82
CA VAL A 655 -3.22 -13.12 -23.84
C VAL A 655 -2.19 -13.43 -24.92
N LYS A 656 -1.14 -12.62 -25.07
CA LYS A 656 -0.20 -12.73 -26.20
C LYS A 656 1.26 -12.54 -25.80
N VAL A 657 2.15 -13.29 -26.44
CA VAL A 657 3.60 -13.00 -26.45
C VAL A 657 3.97 -12.37 -27.79
N LYS A 658 4.38 -11.10 -27.80
CA LYS A 658 4.69 -10.37 -29.04
C LYS A 658 5.91 -10.98 -29.76
N ALA A 659 6.00 -10.74 -31.06
CA ALA A 659 7.13 -11.16 -31.88
C ALA A 659 8.46 -10.66 -31.27
N SER A 660 9.48 -11.51 -31.28
CA SER A 660 10.82 -11.26 -30.71
C SER A 660 10.91 -10.89 -29.21
N ALA A 661 9.84 -10.96 -28.42
CA ALA A 661 9.79 -10.41 -27.06
C ALA A 661 10.98 -10.81 -26.15
N PHE A 662 11.33 -12.10 -26.13
CA PHE A 662 12.45 -12.65 -25.35
C PHE A 662 13.66 -13.04 -26.23
N LYS A 663 13.73 -12.59 -27.48
CA LYS A 663 14.82 -12.87 -28.43
C LYS A 663 16.20 -12.54 -27.84
N LYS A 664 17.13 -13.50 -27.92
CA LYS A 664 18.49 -13.49 -27.34
C LYS A 664 18.53 -13.48 -25.79
N CYS A 665 17.53 -13.95 -25.04
CA CYS A 665 17.65 -14.17 -23.59
C CYS A 665 18.56 -15.38 -23.24
N LYS A 666 19.87 -15.23 -23.48
CA LYS A 666 20.89 -16.30 -23.41
C LYS A 666 21.02 -16.95 -22.01
N LYS A 667 20.63 -16.27 -20.92
CA LYS A 667 20.71 -16.78 -19.54
C LYS A 667 19.48 -17.59 -19.08
N ALA A 668 18.35 -17.54 -19.82
CA ALA A 668 17.11 -18.18 -19.40
C ALA A 668 17.20 -19.71 -19.43
N LYS A 669 16.96 -20.38 -18.29
CA LYS A 669 16.92 -21.84 -18.12
C LYS A 669 15.49 -22.41 -18.09
N LYS A 670 14.52 -21.66 -17.56
CA LYS A 670 13.11 -22.05 -17.40
C LYS A 670 12.17 -20.97 -17.94
N VAL A 671 11.14 -21.38 -18.68
CA VAL A 671 10.02 -20.53 -19.13
C VAL A 671 8.72 -21.04 -18.52
N ILE A 672 7.87 -20.14 -18.04
CA ILE A 672 6.51 -20.43 -17.59
C ILE A 672 5.59 -19.47 -18.34
N ILE A 673 4.63 -20.01 -19.09
CA ILE A 673 3.59 -19.25 -19.80
C ILE A 673 2.35 -19.16 -18.89
N GLY A 674 1.72 -17.98 -18.81
CA GLY A 674 0.53 -17.75 -17.98
C GLY A 674 -0.73 -18.42 -18.52
N LYS A 675 -1.71 -18.67 -17.63
CA LYS A 675 -2.94 -19.43 -17.92
C LYS A 675 -3.86 -18.78 -18.96
N ASN A 676 -3.71 -17.48 -19.21
CA ASN A 676 -4.55 -16.72 -20.16
C ASN A 676 -3.91 -16.53 -21.54
N VAL A 677 -2.66 -16.96 -21.74
CA VAL A 677 -1.95 -16.76 -23.02
C VAL A 677 -2.54 -17.70 -24.07
N THR A 678 -2.97 -17.14 -25.20
CA THR A 678 -3.51 -17.89 -26.34
C THR A 678 -2.52 -18.00 -27.50
N SER A 679 -1.62 -17.02 -27.67
CA SER A 679 -0.71 -16.98 -28.82
C SER A 679 0.75 -16.59 -28.50
N ILE A 680 1.70 -17.25 -29.16
CA ILE A 680 3.15 -16.95 -29.09
C ILE A 680 3.70 -16.56 -30.47
N GLY A 681 4.16 -15.32 -30.61
CA GLY A 681 4.56 -14.72 -31.88
C GLY A 681 5.94 -15.10 -32.44
N LYS A 682 6.16 -14.67 -33.68
CA LYS A 682 7.38 -14.90 -34.50
C LYS A 682 8.67 -14.59 -33.74
N LYS A 683 9.59 -15.56 -33.71
CA LYS A 683 10.91 -15.45 -33.04
C LYS A 683 10.86 -15.09 -31.53
N ALA A 684 9.73 -15.22 -30.82
CA ALA A 684 9.56 -14.78 -29.43
C ALA A 684 10.68 -15.21 -28.46
N PHE A 685 11.14 -16.46 -28.52
CA PHE A 685 12.23 -17.02 -27.72
C PHE A 685 13.48 -17.37 -28.57
N PHE A 686 13.65 -16.73 -29.73
CA PHE A 686 14.72 -17.06 -30.67
C PHE A 686 16.13 -16.85 -30.09
N LYS A 687 17.04 -17.80 -30.32
CA LYS A 687 18.40 -17.85 -29.77
C LYS A 687 18.49 -17.88 -28.22
N CYS A 688 17.43 -18.30 -27.51
CA CYS A 688 17.46 -18.54 -26.06
C CYS A 688 18.09 -19.89 -25.70
N LYS A 689 19.38 -20.07 -26.04
CA LYS A 689 20.09 -21.35 -26.06
C LYS A 689 20.03 -22.18 -24.75
N LYS A 690 19.91 -21.56 -23.57
CA LYS A 690 19.96 -22.24 -22.26
C LYS A 690 18.62 -22.76 -21.74
N ILE A 691 17.49 -22.56 -22.45
CA ILE A 691 16.17 -23.04 -22.00
C ILE A 691 16.17 -24.58 -22.01
N LYS A 692 15.96 -25.17 -20.82
CA LYS A 692 15.80 -26.62 -20.62
C LYS A 692 14.35 -27.01 -20.34
N ASN A 693 13.59 -26.15 -19.66
CA ASN A 693 12.23 -26.45 -19.17
C ASN A 693 11.24 -25.34 -19.57
N ILE A 694 10.07 -25.74 -20.07
CA ILE A 694 8.97 -24.85 -20.47
C ILE A 694 7.68 -25.39 -19.83
N SER A 695 6.85 -24.53 -19.23
CA SER A 695 5.51 -24.87 -18.74
C SER A 695 4.46 -24.10 -19.53
N ILE A 696 3.43 -24.77 -20.01
CA ILE A 696 2.44 -24.24 -20.96
C ILE A 696 1.00 -24.45 -20.46
N SER A 697 0.13 -23.46 -20.70
CA SER A 697 -1.32 -23.49 -20.44
C SER A 697 -2.10 -24.28 -21.49
N SER A 698 -3.30 -24.74 -21.14
CA SER A 698 -4.30 -25.35 -22.05
C SER A 698 -4.79 -24.36 -23.10
N THR A 699 -4.82 -23.07 -22.75
CA THR A 699 -5.34 -21.98 -23.58
C THR A 699 -4.52 -21.65 -24.83
N ILE A 700 -3.31 -22.21 -25.01
CA ILE A 700 -2.49 -21.88 -26.19
C ILE A 700 -3.09 -22.52 -27.45
N THR A 701 -3.75 -21.69 -28.25
CA THR A 701 -4.28 -22.05 -29.56
C THR A 701 -3.20 -21.97 -30.64
N SER A 702 -2.28 -20.98 -30.60
CA SER A 702 -1.31 -20.74 -31.68
C SER A 702 0.14 -20.49 -31.21
N ILE A 703 1.11 -21.07 -31.93
CA ILE A 703 2.56 -20.82 -31.73
C ILE A 703 3.25 -20.71 -33.10
N ASP A 704 3.90 -19.58 -33.37
CA ASP A 704 4.67 -19.40 -34.61
C ASP A 704 5.81 -20.44 -34.74
N LYS A 705 5.97 -21.00 -35.95
CA LYS A 705 6.97 -22.04 -36.28
C LYS A 705 8.43 -21.68 -35.91
N THR A 706 8.75 -20.39 -35.76
CA THR A 706 10.06 -19.85 -35.39
C THR A 706 10.16 -19.39 -33.93
N ALA A 707 9.07 -19.40 -33.16
CA ALA A 707 9.00 -18.87 -31.80
C ALA A 707 10.15 -19.37 -30.90
N PHE A 708 10.44 -20.67 -30.92
CA PHE A 708 11.53 -21.30 -30.15
C PHE A 708 12.78 -21.63 -30.99
N GLY A 709 13.01 -20.93 -32.11
CA GLY A 709 14.14 -21.20 -32.99
C GLY A 709 15.51 -21.08 -32.28
N LYS A 710 16.38 -22.08 -32.48
CA LYS A 710 17.69 -22.24 -31.78
C LYS A 710 17.58 -22.37 -30.24
N VAL A 711 16.43 -22.79 -29.71
CA VAL A 711 16.31 -23.48 -28.40
C VAL A 711 16.62 -24.98 -28.60
N SER A 712 17.06 -25.68 -27.56
CA SER A 712 17.36 -27.11 -27.65
C SER A 712 16.11 -27.94 -28.01
N LYS A 713 16.21 -28.79 -29.04
CA LYS A 713 15.15 -29.75 -29.41
C LYS A 713 14.83 -30.74 -28.27
N LYS A 714 15.78 -30.96 -27.34
CA LYS A 714 15.64 -31.82 -26.15
C LYS A 714 14.96 -31.11 -24.95
N ALA A 715 14.59 -29.83 -25.05
CA ALA A 715 13.92 -29.12 -23.97
C ALA A 715 12.57 -29.78 -23.59
N LYS A 716 12.29 -29.87 -22.29
CA LYS A 716 11.07 -30.47 -21.73
C LYS A 716 9.95 -29.43 -21.68
N VAL A 717 8.78 -29.79 -22.21
CA VAL A 717 7.52 -29.02 -22.11
C VAL A 717 6.60 -29.77 -21.14
N LYS A 718 6.26 -29.15 -20.00
CA LYS A 718 5.19 -29.63 -19.10
C LYS A 718 3.86 -29.07 -19.57
N LEU A 719 2.93 -29.96 -19.88
CA LEU A 719 1.54 -29.68 -20.27
C LEU A 719 0.65 -29.48 -19.03
N PRO A 720 -0.57 -28.95 -19.19
CA PRO A 720 -1.50 -28.68 -18.08
C PRO A 720 -1.81 -29.93 -17.24
N ASN A 721 -2.11 -31.05 -17.91
CA ASN A 721 -2.38 -32.36 -17.30
C ASN A 721 -1.12 -33.07 -16.76
N GLY A 722 -0.12 -32.31 -16.31
CA GLY A 722 1.14 -32.83 -15.75
C GLY A 722 2.12 -33.43 -16.77
N LYS A 723 1.63 -33.95 -17.90
CA LYS A 723 2.41 -34.71 -18.90
C LYS A 723 3.60 -33.91 -19.44
N VAL A 724 4.76 -34.56 -19.55
CA VAL A 724 6.00 -33.94 -20.05
C VAL A 724 6.34 -34.49 -21.44
N VAL A 725 6.56 -33.59 -22.40
CA VAL A 725 6.92 -33.94 -23.80
C VAL A 725 8.17 -33.18 -24.26
N ARG A 726 8.86 -33.69 -25.29
CA ARG A 726 9.96 -32.95 -25.95
C ARG A 726 9.40 -31.79 -26.76
N LEU A 727 10.05 -30.62 -26.70
CA LEU A 727 9.64 -29.41 -27.43
C LEU A 727 9.46 -29.65 -28.94
N SER A 728 10.30 -30.49 -29.56
CA SER A 728 10.16 -30.86 -30.97
C SER A 728 8.88 -31.65 -31.27
N LYS A 729 8.41 -32.52 -30.36
CA LYS A 729 7.15 -33.28 -30.51
C LYS A 729 5.94 -32.37 -30.24
N TYR A 730 6.07 -31.44 -29.28
CA TYR A 730 5.02 -30.45 -29.00
C TYR A 730 4.77 -29.51 -30.18
N LEU A 731 5.83 -28.91 -30.75
CA LEU A 731 5.69 -27.99 -31.88
C LEU A 731 5.23 -28.67 -33.19
N LYS A 732 5.42 -29.98 -33.35
CA LYS A 732 4.83 -30.74 -34.47
C LYS A 732 3.30 -30.90 -34.37
N LYS A 733 2.73 -30.88 -33.16
CA LYS A 733 1.28 -31.00 -32.89
C LYS A 733 0.53 -29.66 -32.82
N LYS A 734 1.24 -28.55 -33.07
CA LYS A 734 0.72 -27.16 -33.08
C LYS A 734 1.09 -26.44 -34.39
N LYS A 735 1.51 -27.22 -35.39
CA LYS A 735 1.34 -26.90 -36.80
C LYS A 735 -0.04 -27.40 -37.21
#